data_AF-A0A834DTN1-F1
#
_entry.id   AF-A0A834DTN1-F1
#
_cell.length_a   1.000
_cell.length_b   1.000
_cell.length_c   1.000
_cell.angle_alpha   90.00
_cell.angle_beta   90.00
_cell.angle_gamma   90.00
#
_symmetry.space_group_name_H-M   'P 1'
#
loop_
_entity.id
_entity.type
_entity.pdbx_description
1 polymer ?
#
loop_
_entity_poly.entity_id
_entity_poly.type
_entity_poly.pdbx_seq_one_letter_code
_entity_poly.pdbx_strand_id
1 'polypeptide(L)'
;MVFSEFRRRFDVLAPHLTKKHGRNYIVVDERRAVEELLESLDLEKSSCCLGLSRVFFRAGTLARLEEQRDEQTSRNLTLFQAACRGYLARQQFKKKKIQDLAIRCVQKNIKKNKGVKDWPWWKLFTTVRPLIEVQLSEEQIRSRDEEIQQLRSKLEKVEKERNELRLSSDRLESRISELTSELTDERNTGESASQLLDAETAERLRAEKEMKELQTQYDALKKQMEVMEVEVMEARLIRAAEINGEVDDDDAGGEWRLKYERAVREVDFTKKRLQQEFEDKLEVEQQNKRQLERRLGDLQADSDESQRALQQLKKKCQRLTAELQDTKLHLEGQQVRNHELEKKQRRFDSELSQAHEEAQREKLQREKLQREKDMLLAEAFSLKQQLEEKDMDITGFTQKVISLEAELQDISSQESKDEASLAKVKKQLRDLEAKVKDQEEELDEQAGTIQMLEQAKLRLEMEMERMRQTHSKEMESRDEEVEEARQSCQKKLKQMEVQLEEEYEDKQKVLREKRELESKLTTLSDQVSQRDFESEKRLRKDLKRTKALLADAQIMLDHLKNNAPSKREIAQLKNQLEESEFTCAAAVKARKAMEVEIEDLHLQIDDIAKAKTALEEQLSRLQREKNEIQNRLEEDQEDMNELMKKHKAAVAQASRDLAQMNDLQAQLEEANKEKQELQEKLQALQSQVEFLEQSMVDKSLVSRQEAKIRELETRLEFERTQVKRLESLASRLKENMEKLTEERDQRIAAENREKEQNKRLQRQLRDTKEEMGELARKEAEASRKKHELEMDLESLEAANQSLQADLKLAFKRIGDLQAAIEDEMESDENEDLINSEGDSDVDSELEDRVDGVKSWLSKNKGPSKAASEDGSLKSSSPTSYWKSLAPDRSDEEHDPVDSTSRPRHSHSSLSDSDTEAKPTETNA
;
A
#
# COMPACT_ATOMS: atom_id res chain seq x y z
N MET A 1 -57.36 -8.70 29.42
CA MET A 1 -56.22 -9.21 28.62
C MET A 1 -56.21 -8.50 27.26
N VAL A 2 -55.05 -8.25 26.65
CA VAL A 2 -55.00 -7.67 25.28
C VAL A 2 -55.42 -8.72 24.25
N PHE A 3 -55.92 -8.35 23.06
CA PHE A 3 -56.40 -9.31 22.06
C PHE A 3 -55.32 -10.30 21.58
N SER A 4 -54.20 -9.82 21.04
CA SER A 4 -52.98 -10.59 20.76
C SER A 4 -52.59 -11.56 21.87
N GLU A 5 -52.54 -11.07 23.12
CA GLU A 5 -52.16 -11.84 24.29
C GLU A 5 -53.16 -12.97 24.59
N PHE A 6 -54.46 -12.65 24.60
CA PHE A 6 -55.53 -13.63 24.82
C PHE A 6 -55.49 -14.73 23.76
N ARG A 7 -55.42 -14.33 22.48
CA ARG A 7 -55.34 -15.27 21.36
C ARG A 7 -54.12 -16.19 21.47
N ARG A 8 -52.92 -15.63 21.68
CA ARG A 8 -51.68 -16.42 21.85
C ARG A 8 -51.72 -17.39 23.03
N ARG A 9 -52.41 -17.06 24.13
CA ARG A 9 -52.54 -17.95 25.31
C ARG A 9 -53.56 -19.07 25.10
N PHE A 10 -54.65 -18.83 24.36
CA PHE A 10 -55.83 -19.71 24.37
C PHE A 10 -56.22 -20.31 23.01
N ASP A 11 -55.57 -19.96 21.89
CA ASP A 11 -55.76 -20.62 20.58
C ASP A 11 -55.65 -22.15 20.65
N VAL A 12 -54.83 -22.69 21.56
CA VAL A 12 -54.64 -24.14 21.78
C VAL A 12 -55.90 -24.87 22.28
N LEU A 13 -56.84 -24.14 22.89
CA LEU A 13 -58.16 -24.65 23.28
C LEU A 13 -59.14 -24.75 22.10
N ALA A 14 -58.91 -23.96 21.05
CA ALA A 14 -59.70 -23.94 19.81
C ALA A 14 -58.90 -24.45 18.59
N PRO A 15 -58.35 -25.69 18.61
CA PRO A 15 -57.41 -26.17 17.59
C PRO A 15 -58.03 -26.27 16.19
N HIS A 16 -59.36 -26.19 16.06
CA HIS A 16 -60.05 -26.08 14.78
C HIS A 16 -59.88 -24.69 14.14
N LEU A 17 -59.87 -23.60 14.92
CA LEU A 17 -59.57 -22.24 14.43
C LEU A 17 -58.09 -22.13 14.02
N THR A 18 -57.17 -22.74 14.77
CA THR A 18 -55.74 -22.78 14.40
C THR A 18 -55.50 -23.55 13.09
N LYS A 19 -56.30 -24.59 12.83
CA LYS A 19 -56.28 -25.33 11.54
C LYS A 19 -56.92 -24.52 10.40
N LYS A 20 -58.04 -23.85 10.63
CA LYS A 20 -58.77 -23.01 9.66
C LYS A 20 -57.89 -21.90 9.07
N HIS A 21 -57.08 -21.25 9.91
CA HIS A 21 -56.29 -20.08 9.52
C HIS A 21 -54.81 -20.38 9.24
N GLY A 22 -54.29 -21.50 9.74
CA GLY A 22 -52.88 -21.90 9.58
C GLY A 22 -51.94 -21.28 10.63
N ARG A 23 -50.78 -21.92 10.83
CA ARG A 23 -49.83 -21.53 11.91
C ARG A 23 -49.20 -20.14 11.76
N ASN A 24 -49.13 -19.62 10.53
CA ASN A 24 -48.50 -18.34 10.20
C ASN A 24 -49.53 -17.24 9.88
N TYR A 25 -50.78 -17.37 10.36
CA TYR A 25 -51.83 -16.41 10.05
C TYR A 25 -51.53 -15.02 10.60
N ILE A 26 -51.29 -14.06 9.69
CA ILE A 26 -51.22 -12.63 10.01
C ILE A 26 -52.65 -12.15 10.26
N VAL A 27 -52.96 -11.90 11.53
CA VAL A 27 -54.28 -11.43 11.95
C VAL A 27 -54.41 -9.94 11.61
N VAL A 28 -55.14 -9.65 10.52
CA VAL A 28 -55.42 -8.28 10.06
C VAL A 28 -56.38 -7.53 11.01
N ASP A 29 -57.25 -8.27 11.70
CA ASP A 29 -58.17 -7.75 12.72
C ASP A 29 -58.10 -8.62 13.99
N GLU A 30 -57.36 -8.15 15.01
CA GLU A 30 -57.23 -8.86 16.29
C GLU A 30 -58.55 -8.93 17.05
N ARG A 31 -59.42 -7.94 16.86
CA ARG A 31 -60.70 -7.87 17.56
C ARG A 31 -61.61 -8.99 17.07
N ARG A 32 -61.80 -9.08 15.75
CA ARG A 32 -62.62 -10.13 15.14
C ARG A 32 -62.05 -11.54 15.40
N ALA A 33 -60.72 -11.71 15.32
CA ALA A 33 -60.10 -13.00 15.63
C ALA A 33 -60.34 -13.44 17.08
N VAL A 34 -60.44 -12.50 18.02
CA VAL A 34 -60.81 -12.79 19.41
C VAL A 34 -62.32 -12.95 19.60
N GLU A 35 -63.17 -12.27 18.84
CA GLU A 35 -64.61 -12.55 18.79
C GLU A 35 -64.87 -13.99 18.31
N GLU A 36 -64.29 -14.44 17.18
CA GLU A 36 -64.38 -15.84 16.71
C GLU A 36 -63.80 -16.84 17.73
N LEU A 37 -62.71 -16.50 18.44
CA LEU A 37 -62.15 -17.36 19.50
C LEU A 37 -63.08 -17.47 20.72
N LEU A 38 -63.66 -16.36 21.21
CA LEU A 38 -64.56 -16.36 22.36
C LEU A 38 -65.85 -17.13 22.08
N GLU A 39 -66.37 -17.10 20.85
CA GLU A 39 -67.48 -17.96 20.43
C GLU A 39 -67.10 -19.44 20.44
N SER A 40 -65.89 -19.79 19.95
CA SER A 40 -65.42 -21.18 19.95
C SER A 40 -65.11 -21.77 21.33
N LEU A 41 -64.98 -20.92 22.35
CA LEU A 41 -64.77 -21.30 23.76
C LEU A 41 -66.07 -21.43 24.56
N ASP A 42 -67.24 -21.21 23.91
CA ASP A 42 -68.59 -21.27 24.49
C ASP A 42 -68.71 -20.57 25.86
N LEU A 43 -68.12 -19.37 25.96
CA LEU A 43 -68.15 -18.57 27.17
C LEU A 43 -69.48 -17.82 27.29
N GLU A 44 -70.12 -17.93 28.47
CA GLU A 44 -71.29 -17.11 28.79
C GLU A 44 -71.00 -15.64 28.50
N LYS A 45 -71.91 -14.97 27.77
CA LYS A 45 -71.89 -13.52 27.54
C LYS A 45 -72.01 -12.68 28.83
N SER A 46 -72.30 -13.33 29.97
CA SER A 46 -72.21 -12.75 31.30
C SER A 46 -70.76 -12.64 31.83
N SER A 47 -69.89 -13.55 31.39
CA SER A 47 -68.59 -13.87 32.00
C SER A 47 -67.40 -13.16 31.34
N CYS A 48 -67.53 -12.77 30.07
CA CYS A 48 -66.56 -11.96 29.34
C CYS A 48 -67.27 -10.82 28.58
N CYS A 49 -66.58 -9.67 28.48
CA CYS A 49 -67.02 -8.50 27.74
C CYS A 49 -65.87 -7.98 26.88
N LEU A 50 -66.16 -7.56 25.65
CA LEU A 50 -65.16 -7.16 24.67
C LEU A 50 -65.10 -5.63 24.57
N GLY A 51 -63.94 -5.06 24.89
CA GLY A 51 -63.67 -3.63 24.78
C GLY A 51 -63.07 -3.23 23.43
N LEU A 52 -62.49 -2.03 23.35
CA LEU A 52 -61.88 -1.51 22.11
C LEU A 52 -60.58 -2.24 21.71
N SER A 53 -59.80 -2.72 22.68
CA SER A 53 -58.48 -3.36 22.45
C SER A 53 -58.17 -4.52 23.43
N ARG A 54 -59.14 -4.89 24.28
CA ARG A 54 -58.95 -5.83 25.40
C ARG A 54 -60.23 -6.62 25.66
N VAL A 55 -60.08 -7.90 26.03
CA VAL A 55 -61.16 -8.67 26.66
C VAL A 55 -61.12 -8.45 28.17
N PHE A 56 -62.28 -8.18 28.74
CA PHE A 56 -62.53 -8.08 30.17
C PHE A 56 -63.24 -9.36 30.63
N PHE A 57 -62.82 -9.91 31.77
CA PHE A 57 -63.35 -11.15 32.32
C PHE A 57 -63.92 -10.90 33.72
N ARG A 58 -64.97 -11.62 34.09
CA ARG A 58 -65.33 -11.77 35.51
C ARG A 58 -64.26 -12.58 36.24
N ALA A 59 -64.21 -12.43 37.57
CA ALA A 59 -63.34 -13.22 38.42
C ALA A 59 -63.59 -14.73 38.21
N GLY A 60 -62.53 -15.54 38.24
CA GLY A 60 -62.58 -16.98 37.98
C GLY A 60 -62.57 -17.38 36.50
N THR A 61 -63.21 -16.62 35.59
CA THR A 61 -63.34 -16.99 34.17
C THR A 61 -61.98 -17.19 33.48
N LEU A 62 -61.01 -16.31 33.74
CA LEU A 62 -59.67 -16.44 33.17
C LEU A 62 -58.89 -17.64 33.76
N ALA A 63 -58.97 -17.87 35.07
CA ALA A 63 -58.28 -18.98 35.73
C ALA A 63 -58.72 -20.34 35.19
N ARG A 64 -60.04 -20.52 34.96
CA ARG A 64 -60.61 -21.73 34.34
C ARG A 64 -60.05 -21.98 32.92
N LEU A 65 -59.82 -20.92 32.13
CA LEU A 65 -59.22 -21.03 30.80
C LEU A 65 -57.73 -21.40 30.88
N GLU A 66 -57.00 -20.91 31.88
CA GLU A 66 -55.59 -21.28 32.09
C GLU A 66 -55.44 -22.72 32.59
N GLU A 67 -56.34 -23.19 33.45
CA GLU A 67 -56.43 -24.60 33.88
C GLU A 67 -56.70 -25.54 32.70
N GLN A 68 -57.71 -25.24 31.87
CA GLN A 68 -58.01 -26.01 30.64
C GLN A 68 -56.82 -26.02 29.65
N ARG A 69 -56.10 -24.89 29.52
CA ARG A 69 -54.92 -24.78 28.65
C ARG A 69 -53.79 -25.68 29.14
N ASP A 70 -53.59 -25.73 30.45
CA ASP A 70 -52.50 -26.50 31.06
C ASP A 70 -52.81 -28.00 31.05
N GLU A 71 -54.07 -28.42 31.22
CA GLU A 71 -54.51 -29.80 30.97
C GLU A 71 -54.25 -30.21 29.50
N GLN A 72 -54.71 -29.40 28.54
CA GLN A 72 -54.55 -29.66 27.09
C GLN A 72 -53.09 -29.70 26.63
N THR A 73 -52.18 -28.99 27.31
CA THR A 73 -50.74 -28.95 26.97
C THR A 73 -49.88 -29.92 27.80
N SER A 74 -50.37 -30.39 28.96
CA SER A 74 -49.67 -31.26 29.92
C SER A 74 -49.00 -32.48 29.29
N ARG A 75 -49.69 -33.18 28.38
CA ARG A 75 -49.12 -34.36 27.67
C ARG A 75 -47.88 -34.00 26.85
N ASN A 76 -47.92 -32.89 26.13
CA ASN A 76 -46.80 -32.44 25.28
C ASN A 76 -45.64 -31.96 26.15
N LEU A 77 -45.93 -31.22 27.22
CA LEU A 77 -44.93 -30.78 28.19
C LEU A 77 -44.25 -31.97 28.89
N THR A 78 -45.02 -33.00 29.25
CA THR A 78 -44.50 -34.23 29.87
C THR A 78 -43.56 -34.99 28.93
N LEU A 79 -43.93 -35.13 27.64
CA LEU A 79 -43.07 -35.74 26.62
C LEU A 79 -41.79 -34.93 26.39
N PHE A 80 -41.89 -33.60 26.34
CA PHE A 80 -40.74 -32.71 26.23
C PHE A 80 -39.80 -32.82 27.45
N GLN A 81 -40.34 -32.81 28.68
CA GLN A 81 -39.55 -33.00 29.89
C GLN A 81 -38.86 -34.37 29.92
N ALA A 82 -39.54 -35.44 29.47
CA ALA A 82 -38.95 -36.78 29.37
C ALA A 82 -37.78 -36.81 28.37
N ALA A 83 -37.93 -36.17 27.21
CA ALA A 83 -36.86 -36.01 26.23
C ALA A 83 -35.66 -35.22 26.80
N CYS A 84 -35.92 -34.12 27.53
CA CYS A 84 -34.89 -33.32 28.19
C CYS A 84 -34.14 -34.11 29.28
N ARG A 85 -34.85 -34.79 30.18
CA ARG A 85 -34.26 -35.66 31.21
C ARG A 85 -33.39 -36.75 30.58
N GLY A 86 -33.88 -37.40 29.52
CA GLY A 86 -33.13 -38.41 28.76
C GLY A 86 -31.90 -37.84 28.05
N TYR A 87 -31.97 -36.62 27.50
CA TYR A 87 -30.82 -35.95 26.90
C TYR A 87 -29.74 -35.63 27.93
N LEU A 88 -30.12 -35.01 29.05
CA LEU A 88 -29.19 -34.66 30.14
C LEU A 88 -28.51 -35.91 30.72
N ALA A 89 -29.28 -36.98 30.98
CA ALA A 89 -28.73 -38.26 31.46
C ALA A 89 -27.70 -38.86 30.48
N ARG A 90 -27.96 -38.79 29.17
CA ARG A 90 -27.00 -39.27 28.15
C ARG A 90 -25.72 -38.42 28.10
N GLN A 91 -25.80 -37.11 28.28
CA GLN A 91 -24.61 -36.26 28.34
C GLN A 91 -23.79 -36.49 29.62
N GLN A 92 -24.45 -36.64 30.78
CA GLN A 92 -23.80 -37.03 32.03
C GLN A 92 -23.13 -38.42 31.92
N PHE A 93 -23.78 -39.39 31.26
CA PHE A 93 -23.21 -40.71 31.02
C PHE A 93 -21.97 -40.65 30.09
N LYS A 94 -21.98 -39.83 29.04
CA LYS A 94 -20.77 -39.58 28.22
C LYS A 94 -19.62 -39.04 29.06
N LYS A 95 -19.86 -38.04 29.93
CA LYS A 95 -18.84 -37.51 30.85
C LYS A 95 -18.29 -38.61 31.78
N LYS A 96 -19.17 -39.41 32.39
CA LYS A 96 -18.76 -40.56 33.23
C LYS A 96 -17.97 -41.60 32.46
N LYS A 97 -18.31 -41.92 31.20
CA LYS A 97 -17.54 -42.86 30.35
C LYS A 97 -16.12 -42.36 30.04
N ILE A 98 -15.95 -41.06 29.82
CA ILE A 98 -14.62 -40.44 29.63
C ILE A 98 -13.82 -40.47 30.94
N GLN A 99 -14.46 -40.13 32.07
CA GLN A 99 -13.83 -40.20 33.40
C GLN A 99 -13.39 -41.62 33.75
N ASP A 100 -14.24 -42.63 33.52
CA ASP A 100 -13.95 -44.06 33.73
C ASP A 100 -12.76 -44.55 32.87
N LEU A 101 -12.66 -44.10 31.61
CA LEU A 101 -11.48 -44.36 30.77
C LEU A 101 -10.21 -43.68 31.32
N ALA A 102 -10.30 -42.40 31.72
CA ALA A 102 -9.18 -41.65 32.30
C ALA A 102 -8.70 -42.28 33.62
N ILE A 103 -9.63 -42.68 34.49
CA ILE A 103 -9.35 -43.40 35.75
C ILE A 103 -8.60 -44.69 35.48
N ARG A 104 -9.03 -45.52 34.51
CA ARG A 104 -8.28 -46.73 34.12
C ARG A 104 -6.87 -46.41 33.63
N CYS A 105 -6.67 -45.36 32.84
CA CYS A 105 -5.35 -44.96 32.37
C CYS A 105 -4.45 -44.47 33.52
N VAL A 106 -4.98 -43.62 34.41
CA VAL A 106 -4.26 -43.11 35.60
C VAL A 106 -3.90 -44.27 36.53
N GLN A 107 -4.83 -45.17 36.85
CA GLN A 107 -4.58 -46.35 37.68
C GLN A 107 -3.52 -47.28 37.06
N LYS A 108 -3.58 -47.53 35.74
CA LYS A 108 -2.58 -48.33 35.01
C LYS A 108 -1.19 -47.69 35.09
N ASN A 109 -1.10 -46.37 34.89
CA ASN A 109 0.16 -45.63 34.97
C ASN A 109 0.71 -45.56 36.39
N ILE A 110 -0.12 -45.34 37.41
CA ILE A 110 0.28 -45.41 38.82
C ILE A 110 0.78 -46.81 39.18
N LYS A 111 0.11 -47.88 38.72
CA LYS A 111 0.54 -49.26 38.96
C LYS A 111 1.88 -49.58 38.27
N LYS A 112 2.11 -49.07 37.06
CA LYS A 112 3.41 -49.19 36.37
C LYS A 112 4.50 -48.38 37.06
N ASN A 113 4.23 -47.11 37.42
CA ASN A 113 5.17 -46.27 38.16
C ASN A 113 5.54 -46.88 39.52
N LYS A 114 4.58 -47.40 40.30
CA LYS A 114 4.88 -48.12 41.56
C LYS A 114 5.80 -49.34 41.37
N GLY A 115 5.73 -50.02 40.22
CA GLY A 115 6.61 -51.15 39.90
C GLY A 115 7.98 -50.76 39.32
N VAL A 116 8.21 -49.48 38.99
CA VAL A 116 9.39 -48.99 38.26
C VAL A 116 10.14 -47.89 39.03
N LYS A 117 9.46 -47.08 39.85
CA LYS A 117 10.04 -45.98 40.65
C LYS A 117 11.27 -46.41 41.43
N ASP A 118 11.23 -47.61 42.01
CA ASP A 118 12.32 -48.10 42.86
C ASP A 118 13.41 -48.90 42.13
N TRP A 119 13.21 -49.20 40.84
CA TRP A 119 14.16 -49.92 40.00
C TRP A 119 15.43 -49.07 39.75
N PRO A 120 16.65 -49.59 40.00
CA PRO A 120 17.88 -48.81 39.87
C PRO A 120 18.09 -48.18 38.49
N TRP A 121 17.74 -48.88 37.41
CA TRP A 121 17.83 -48.37 36.05
C TRP A 121 16.90 -47.18 35.79
N TRP A 122 15.70 -47.17 36.40
CA TRP A 122 14.80 -46.03 36.30
C TRP A 122 15.34 -44.82 37.06
N LYS A 123 15.84 -45.04 38.29
CA LYS A 123 16.49 -43.99 39.09
C LYS A 123 17.65 -43.36 38.30
N LEU A 124 18.55 -44.17 37.76
CA LEU A 124 19.66 -43.74 36.90
C LEU A 124 19.17 -42.93 35.67
N PHE A 125 18.18 -43.45 34.93
CA PHE A 125 17.60 -42.75 33.78
C PHE A 125 17.02 -41.38 34.17
N THR A 126 16.27 -41.30 35.27
CA THR A 126 15.68 -40.03 35.74
C THR A 126 16.70 -39.03 36.25
N THR A 127 17.87 -39.47 36.74
CA THR A 127 18.96 -38.56 37.15
C THR A 127 19.87 -38.14 36.00
N VAL A 128 20.10 -39.01 35.00
CA VAL A 128 21.02 -38.73 33.89
C VAL A 128 20.34 -37.99 32.74
N ARG A 129 19.06 -38.26 32.45
CA ARG A 129 18.34 -37.61 31.34
C ARG A 129 18.39 -36.07 31.40
N PRO A 130 18.14 -35.39 32.54
CA PRO A 130 18.23 -33.93 32.60
C PRO A 130 19.64 -33.40 32.29
N LEU A 131 20.70 -34.15 32.61
CA LEU A 131 22.08 -33.76 32.32
C LEU A 131 22.38 -33.80 30.81
N ILE A 132 21.79 -34.77 30.08
CA ILE A 132 21.89 -34.84 28.62
C ILE A 132 21.10 -33.69 27.97
N GLU A 133 19.90 -33.38 28.48
CA GLU A 133 19.09 -32.25 28.00
C GLU A 133 19.77 -30.88 28.29
N VAL A 134 20.52 -30.76 29.39
CA VAL A 134 21.40 -29.61 29.68
C VAL A 134 22.58 -29.54 28.71
N GLN A 135 23.33 -30.63 28.47
CA GLN A 135 24.47 -30.59 27.54
C GLN A 135 24.06 -30.23 26.11
N LEU A 136 22.93 -30.75 25.63
CA LEU A 136 22.38 -30.38 24.32
C LEU A 136 21.97 -28.90 24.24
N SER A 137 21.50 -28.30 25.33
CA SER A 137 21.16 -26.87 25.36
C SER A 137 22.38 -25.96 25.55
N GLU A 138 23.40 -26.37 26.31
CA GLU A 138 24.70 -25.67 26.38
C GLU A 138 25.43 -25.62 25.04
N GLU A 139 25.32 -26.67 24.21
CA GLU A 139 25.91 -26.72 22.88
C GLU A 139 25.15 -25.84 21.87
N GLN A 140 23.81 -25.80 21.97
CA GLN A 140 22.98 -24.86 21.22
C GLN A 140 23.23 -23.40 21.61
N ILE A 141 23.45 -23.12 22.90
CA ILE A 141 23.82 -21.78 23.39
C ILE A 141 25.19 -21.37 22.81
N ARG A 142 26.21 -22.23 22.88
CA ARG A 142 27.53 -21.95 22.28
C ARG A 142 27.44 -21.65 20.78
N SER A 143 26.68 -22.43 20.02
CA SER A 143 26.47 -22.17 18.58
C SER A 143 25.81 -20.81 18.33
N ARG A 144 24.91 -20.36 19.22
CA ARG A 144 24.26 -19.04 19.13
C ARG A 144 25.17 -17.90 19.58
N ASP A 145 26.02 -18.11 20.58
CA ASP A 145 27.03 -17.12 20.99
C ASP A 145 28.08 -16.91 19.88
N GLU A 146 28.50 -17.97 19.19
CA GLU A 146 29.37 -17.88 18.01
C GLU A 146 28.69 -17.13 16.85
N GLU A 147 27.40 -17.41 16.58
CA GLU A 147 26.59 -16.68 15.59
C GLU A 147 26.46 -15.18 15.95
N ILE A 148 26.19 -14.86 17.21
CA ILE A 148 26.16 -13.48 17.74
C ILE A 148 27.54 -12.81 17.61
N GLN A 149 28.64 -13.51 17.89
CA GLN A 149 29.99 -12.96 17.76
C GLN A 149 30.34 -12.70 16.29
N GLN A 150 29.96 -13.58 15.37
CA GLN A 150 30.09 -13.34 13.93
C GLN A 150 29.26 -12.14 13.48
N LEU A 151 28.00 -12.02 13.91
CA LEU A 151 27.13 -10.89 13.58
C LEU A 151 27.69 -9.56 14.11
N ARG A 152 28.21 -9.54 15.35
CA ARG A 152 28.92 -8.35 15.90
C ARG A 152 30.13 -7.98 15.06
N SER A 153 30.93 -8.95 14.61
CA SER A 153 32.09 -8.68 13.73
C SER A 153 31.72 -8.17 12.34
N LYS A 154 30.53 -8.54 11.83
CA LYS A 154 29.97 -8.01 10.57
C LYS A 154 29.45 -6.59 10.77
N LEU A 155 28.73 -6.34 11.86
CA LEU A 155 28.24 -5.01 12.24
C LEU A 155 29.42 -4.01 12.39
N GLU A 156 30.47 -4.36 13.13
CA GLU A 156 31.65 -3.51 13.33
C GLU A 156 32.37 -3.15 12.01
N LYS A 157 32.34 -4.04 11.01
CA LYS A 157 32.86 -3.76 9.66
C LYS A 157 31.96 -2.78 8.91
N VAL A 158 30.66 -3.06 8.85
CA VAL A 158 29.67 -2.17 8.20
C VAL A 158 29.65 -0.78 8.85
N GLU A 159 29.84 -0.68 10.16
CA GLU A 159 29.97 0.61 10.84
C GLU A 159 31.25 1.37 10.45
N LYS A 160 32.38 0.68 10.25
CA LYS A 160 33.61 1.30 9.74
C LYS A 160 33.45 1.76 8.30
N GLU A 161 32.92 0.90 7.43
CA GLU A 161 32.61 1.21 6.03
C GLU A 161 31.64 2.41 5.92
N ARG A 162 30.57 2.45 6.73
CA ARG A 162 29.66 3.60 6.85
C ARG A 162 30.37 4.88 7.29
N ASN A 163 31.26 4.78 8.28
CA ASN A 163 32.00 5.95 8.78
C ASN A 163 33.03 6.47 7.75
N GLU A 164 33.68 5.58 7.00
CA GLU A 164 34.58 5.92 5.89
C GLU A 164 33.82 6.55 4.71
N LEU A 165 32.65 6.00 4.35
CA LEU A 165 31.77 6.57 3.33
C LEU A 165 31.25 7.96 3.73
N ARG A 166 30.89 8.16 5.02
CA ARG A 166 30.51 9.48 5.54
C ARG A 166 31.65 10.48 5.41
N LEU A 167 32.85 10.14 5.88
CA LEU A 167 34.05 10.99 5.73
C LEU A 167 34.43 11.25 4.26
N SER A 168 33.98 10.40 3.33
CA SER A 168 34.10 10.63 1.89
C SER A 168 33.04 11.62 1.39
N SER A 169 31.79 11.53 1.86
CA SER A 169 30.72 12.49 1.57
C SER A 169 31.09 13.89 2.06
N ASP A 170 31.46 14.03 3.34
CA ASP A 170 31.86 15.29 3.96
C ASP A 170 32.96 16.02 3.12
N ARG A 171 33.91 15.25 2.57
CA ARG A 171 34.99 15.77 1.68
C ARG A 171 34.50 16.16 0.29
N LEU A 172 33.60 15.39 -0.30
CA LEU A 172 33.02 15.69 -1.60
C LEU A 172 32.10 16.91 -1.52
N GLU A 173 31.34 17.06 -0.44
CA GLU A 173 30.50 18.24 -0.14
C GLU A 173 31.35 19.50 0.07
N SER A 174 32.48 19.40 0.78
CA SER A 174 33.49 20.48 0.84
C SER A 174 33.97 20.85 -0.56
N ARG A 175 34.40 19.88 -1.37
CA ARG A 175 34.94 20.18 -2.71
C ARG A 175 33.89 20.68 -3.70
N ILE A 176 32.62 20.27 -3.57
CA ILE A 176 31.50 20.84 -4.31
C ILE A 176 31.27 22.30 -3.90
N SER A 177 31.37 22.61 -2.60
CA SER A 177 31.22 23.97 -2.09
C SER A 177 32.35 24.89 -2.55
N GLU A 178 33.61 24.40 -2.51
CA GLU A 178 34.78 25.07 -3.07
C GLU A 178 34.61 25.33 -4.58
N LEU A 179 34.30 24.29 -5.37
CA LEU A 179 34.06 24.42 -6.82
C LEU A 179 32.89 25.34 -7.16
N THR A 180 31.87 25.41 -6.29
CA THR A 180 30.74 26.33 -6.47
C THR A 180 31.17 27.77 -6.21
N SER A 181 32.02 28.02 -5.20
CA SER A 181 32.64 29.34 -4.96
C SER A 181 33.53 29.76 -6.13
N GLU A 182 34.47 28.88 -6.53
CA GLU A 182 35.35 29.07 -7.70
C GLU A 182 34.52 29.43 -8.95
N LEU A 183 33.40 28.73 -9.18
CA LEU A 183 32.50 28.98 -10.32
C LEU A 183 31.64 30.24 -10.18
N THR A 184 31.31 30.71 -8.97
CA THR A 184 30.69 32.03 -8.78
C THR A 184 31.70 33.15 -8.99
N ASP A 185 32.94 32.99 -8.52
CA ASP A 185 33.99 33.99 -8.70
C ASP A 185 34.37 34.14 -10.17
N GLU A 186 34.49 33.03 -10.93
CA GLU A 186 34.72 33.08 -12.38
C GLU A 186 33.52 33.64 -13.19
N ARG A 187 32.30 33.58 -12.64
CA ARG A 187 31.15 34.31 -13.22
C ARG A 187 31.25 35.80 -12.94
N ASN A 188 31.63 36.20 -11.73
CA ASN A 188 31.79 37.59 -11.33
C ASN A 188 32.94 38.27 -12.10
N THR A 189 34.07 37.59 -12.32
CA THR A 189 35.17 38.09 -13.17
C THR A 189 34.75 38.18 -14.63
N GLY A 190 34.03 37.18 -15.15
CA GLY A 190 33.49 37.18 -16.51
C GLY A 190 32.48 38.32 -16.76
N GLU A 191 31.58 38.58 -15.81
CA GLU A 191 30.63 39.69 -15.89
C GLU A 191 31.37 41.04 -15.82
N SER A 192 32.33 41.20 -14.91
CA SER A 192 33.15 42.41 -14.82
C SER A 192 33.97 42.65 -16.11
N ALA A 193 34.51 41.59 -16.72
CA ALA A 193 35.19 41.68 -18.01
C ALA A 193 34.24 42.08 -19.16
N SER A 194 33.00 41.58 -19.16
CA SER A 194 31.97 42.03 -20.11
C SER A 194 31.65 43.51 -19.95
N GLN A 195 31.43 43.98 -18.71
CA GLN A 195 31.15 45.38 -18.42
C GLN A 195 32.31 46.31 -18.85
N LEU A 196 33.57 45.85 -18.74
CA LEU A 196 34.74 46.57 -19.25
C LEU A 196 34.80 46.61 -20.79
N LEU A 197 34.43 45.53 -21.48
CA LEU A 197 34.34 45.50 -22.95
C LEU A 197 33.18 46.38 -23.47
N ASP A 198 32.04 46.39 -22.78
CA ASP A 198 30.91 47.28 -23.09
C ASP A 198 31.29 48.76 -22.87
N ALA A 199 32.12 49.04 -21.85
CA ALA A 199 32.70 50.37 -21.66
C ALA A 199 33.70 50.75 -22.76
N GLU A 200 34.68 49.88 -23.08
CA GLU A 200 35.68 50.14 -24.13
C GLU A 200 35.02 50.35 -25.50
N THR A 201 34.04 49.52 -25.86
CA THR A 201 33.30 49.68 -27.13
C THR A 201 32.48 50.96 -27.16
N ALA A 202 31.89 51.39 -26.04
CA ALA A 202 31.22 52.68 -25.93
C ALA A 202 32.20 53.87 -26.05
N GLU A 203 33.42 53.77 -25.51
CA GLU A 203 34.47 54.79 -25.65
C GLU A 203 34.99 54.85 -27.09
N ARG A 204 35.26 53.70 -27.69
CA ARG A 204 35.66 53.55 -29.11
C ARG A 204 34.62 54.17 -30.06
N LEU A 205 33.34 54.00 -29.76
CA LEU A 205 32.23 54.59 -30.52
C LEU A 205 32.02 56.10 -30.26
N ARG A 206 32.58 56.67 -29.17
CA ARG A 206 32.76 58.14 -29.02
C ARG A 206 33.96 58.64 -29.82
N ALA A 207 35.12 58.00 -29.67
CA ALA A 207 36.34 58.36 -30.40
C ALA A 207 36.16 58.28 -31.93
N GLU A 208 35.37 57.32 -32.43
CA GLU A 208 34.99 57.26 -33.84
C GLU A 208 34.12 58.44 -34.31
N LYS A 209 33.30 59.03 -33.44
CA LYS A 209 32.50 60.24 -33.77
C LYS A 209 33.40 61.47 -33.75
N GLU A 210 34.21 61.62 -32.71
CA GLU A 210 35.20 62.70 -32.58
C GLU A 210 36.19 62.68 -33.75
N MET A 211 36.64 61.50 -34.20
CA MET A 211 37.45 61.34 -35.40
C MET A 211 36.70 61.78 -36.67
N LYS A 212 35.42 61.43 -36.83
CA LYS A 212 34.61 61.84 -38.00
C LYS A 212 34.37 63.36 -38.00
N GLU A 213 34.16 63.95 -36.83
CA GLU A 213 34.05 65.41 -36.65
C GLU A 213 35.38 66.11 -36.99
N LEU A 214 36.51 65.64 -36.45
CA LEU A 214 37.85 66.15 -36.78
C LEU A 214 38.20 65.97 -38.27
N GLN A 215 37.80 64.84 -38.88
CA GLN A 215 37.96 64.62 -40.32
C GLN A 215 37.17 65.66 -41.14
N THR A 216 35.91 65.95 -40.78
CA THR A 216 35.15 67.00 -41.47
C THR A 216 35.71 68.41 -41.25
N GLN A 217 36.32 68.69 -40.10
CA GLN A 217 37.05 69.94 -39.87
C GLN A 217 38.34 70.02 -40.71
N TYR A 218 39.11 68.92 -40.78
CA TYR A 218 40.31 68.81 -41.61
C TYR A 218 39.98 68.98 -43.10
N ASP A 219 38.93 68.34 -43.61
CA ASP A 219 38.50 68.46 -45.01
C ASP A 219 37.98 69.88 -45.36
N ALA A 220 37.50 70.64 -44.37
CA ALA A 220 37.17 72.06 -44.53
C ALA A 220 38.43 72.95 -44.58
N LEU A 221 39.39 72.73 -43.67
CA LEU A 221 40.69 73.41 -43.67
C LEU A 221 41.51 73.09 -44.94
N LYS A 222 41.50 71.85 -45.41
CA LYS A 222 42.16 71.42 -46.64
C LYS A 222 41.62 72.17 -47.87
N LYS A 223 40.30 72.38 -47.94
CA LYS A 223 39.69 73.19 -49.01
C LYS A 223 40.08 74.66 -48.95
N GLN A 224 40.27 75.23 -47.75
CA GLN A 224 40.81 76.59 -47.61
C GLN A 224 42.28 76.67 -48.08
N MET A 225 43.08 75.65 -47.76
CA MET A 225 44.47 75.54 -48.23
C MET A 225 44.54 75.40 -49.76
N GLU A 226 43.72 74.53 -50.36
CA GLU A 226 43.64 74.32 -51.82
C GLU A 226 43.28 75.62 -52.57
N VAL A 227 42.40 76.46 -52.01
CA VAL A 227 42.10 77.79 -52.55
C VAL A 227 43.35 78.71 -52.52
N MET A 228 44.08 78.76 -51.40
CA MET A 228 45.33 79.54 -51.33
C MET A 228 46.44 78.98 -52.24
N GLU A 229 46.49 77.68 -52.46
CA GLU A 229 47.47 77.08 -53.39
C GLU A 229 47.17 77.43 -54.86
N VAL A 230 45.89 77.61 -55.23
CA VAL A 230 45.50 78.14 -56.55
C VAL A 230 45.95 79.61 -56.70
N GLU A 231 45.68 80.46 -55.69
CA GLU A 231 46.16 81.86 -55.69
C GLU A 231 47.70 81.95 -55.83
N VAL A 232 48.43 81.02 -55.19
CA VAL A 232 49.89 80.92 -55.30
C VAL A 232 50.35 80.34 -56.64
N MET A 233 49.57 79.47 -57.30
CA MET A 233 49.86 79.00 -58.66
C MET A 233 49.68 80.10 -59.70
N GLU A 234 48.61 80.90 -59.63
CA GLU A 234 48.42 82.06 -60.53
C GLU A 234 49.58 83.06 -60.39
N ALA A 235 50.03 83.32 -59.17
CA ALA A 235 51.20 84.15 -58.88
C ALA A 235 52.55 83.55 -59.37
N ARG A 236 52.62 82.24 -59.65
CA ARG A 236 53.82 81.55 -60.17
C ARG A 236 53.84 81.44 -61.69
N LEU A 237 52.70 81.20 -62.34
CA LEU A 237 52.63 81.05 -63.80
C LEU A 237 53.02 82.34 -64.56
N ILE A 238 52.77 83.52 -63.98
CA ILE A 238 53.22 84.81 -64.53
C ILE A 238 54.76 84.95 -64.56
N ARG A 239 55.50 84.13 -63.81
CA ARG A 239 56.98 84.17 -63.68
C ARG A 239 57.75 83.14 -64.51
N ALA A 240 57.07 82.31 -65.30
CA ALA A 240 57.67 81.15 -65.98
C ALA A 240 57.54 81.20 -67.52
N ALA A 241 57.42 82.40 -68.10
CA ALA A 241 57.17 82.63 -69.53
C ALA A 241 58.35 83.27 -70.29
N GLU A 242 59.55 83.32 -69.69
CA GLU A 242 60.79 83.82 -70.30
C GLU A 242 61.89 82.75 -70.17
N ILE A 243 62.75 82.59 -71.20
CA ILE A 243 63.92 81.66 -71.27
C ILE A 243 63.46 80.18 -71.42
N ASN A 244 63.79 79.41 -72.48
CA ASN A 244 64.91 79.48 -73.43
C ASN A 244 64.61 78.76 -74.79
N GLY A 245 65.45 78.99 -75.81
CA GLY A 245 65.65 78.07 -76.95
C GLY A 245 66.82 77.09 -76.70
N GLU A 246 67.54 76.52 -77.68
CA GLU A 246 67.55 76.64 -79.16
C GLU A 246 68.46 75.51 -79.75
N VAL A 247 68.72 75.49 -81.08
CA VAL A 247 69.84 74.81 -81.80
C VAL A 247 69.81 73.27 -81.96
N ASP A 248 70.12 72.65 -83.12
CA ASP A 248 69.97 73.03 -84.56
C ASP A 248 69.53 71.76 -85.38
N ASP A 249 70.16 71.12 -86.38
CA ASP A 249 71.44 71.17 -87.14
C ASP A 249 71.23 70.52 -88.55
N ASP A 250 72.13 70.72 -89.52
CA ASP A 250 71.88 70.66 -90.98
C ASP A 250 72.49 69.46 -91.76
N ASP A 251 71.98 69.20 -92.98
CA ASP A 251 72.71 69.31 -94.29
C ASP A 251 71.99 68.56 -95.45
N ALA A 252 72.13 69.05 -96.69
CA ALA A 252 71.32 68.62 -97.84
C ALA A 252 72.04 68.64 -99.21
N GLY A 253 71.79 67.61 -100.05
CA GLY A 253 72.20 67.66 -101.46
C GLY A 253 71.75 66.50 -102.36
N GLY A 254 71.25 66.82 -103.57
CA GLY A 254 71.17 65.87 -104.70
C GLY A 254 69.79 65.33 -105.10
N GLU A 255 68.78 66.19 -105.23
CA GLU A 255 67.33 65.92 -105.42
C GLU A 255 66.84 64.57 -106.00
N TRP A 256 67.42 64.02 -107.06
CA TRP A 256 66.92 62.76 -107.66
C TRP A 256 67.54 61.51 -107.04
N ARG A 257 68.79 61.58 -106.58
CA ARG A 257 69.31 60.63 -105.60
C ARG A 257 68.55 60.81 -104.28
N LEU A 258 68.28 62.06 -103.89
CA LEU A 258 67.48 62.39 -102.72
C LEU A 258 66.04 61.86 -102.81
N LYS A 259 65.43 61.74 -103.99
CA LYS A 259 64.08 61.16 -104.16
C LYS A 259 64.08 59.64 -104.07
N TYR A 260 65.04 58.95 -104.70
CA TYR A 260 65.17 57.50 -104.54
C TYR A 260 65.60 57.13 -103.12
N GLU A 261 66.59 57.82 -102.55
CA GLU A 261 67.00 57.61 -101.17
C GLU A 261 65.98 58.14 -100.16
N ARG A 262 65.14 59.15 -100.46
CA ARG A 262 63.99 59.48 -99.61
C ARG A 262 62.99 58.34 -99.66
N ALA A 263 62.59 57.86 -100.83
CA ALA A 263 61.69 56.71 -100.93
C ALA A 263 62.24 55.44 -100.25
N VAL A 264 63.55 55.17 -100.35
CA VAL A 264 64.21 54.06 -99.64
C VAL A 264 64.32 54.33 -98.14
N ARG A 265 64.71 55.53 -97.69
CA ARG A 265 64.70 55.91 -96.25
C ARG A 265 63.29 55.95 -95.68
N GLU A 266 62.27 56.21 -96.48
CA GLU A 266 60.84 56.29 -96.12
C GLU A 266 60.23 54.88 -96.07
N VAL A 267 60.64 53.97 -96.96
CA VAL A 267 60.39 52.53 -96.86
C VAL A 267 61.13 51.92 -95.67
N ASP A 268 62.40 52.26 -95.43
CA ASP A 268 63.17 51.78 -94.28
C ASP A 268 62.67 52.40 -92.97
N PHE A 269 62.20 53.65 -92.96
CA PHE A 269 61.60 54.30 -91.80
C PHE A 269 60.21 53.73 -91.51
N THR A 270 59.35 53.52 -92.52
CA THR A 270 58.06 52.85 -92.30
C THR A 270 58.23 51.39 -91.95
N LYS A 271 59.23 50.68 -92.49
CA LYS A 271 59.60 49.32 -92.07
C LYS A 271 60.12 49.28 -90.64
N LYS A 272 61.04 50.18 -90.26
CA LYS A 272 61.52 50.30 -88.87
C LYS A 272 60.41 50.70 -87.91
N ARG A 273 59.52 51.62 -88.32
CA ARG A 273 58.36 52.02 -87.50
C ARG A 273 57.38 50.86 -87.35
N LEU A 274 57.04 50.14 -88.42
CA LEU A 274 56.20 48.95 -88.33
C LEU A 274 56.86 47.84 -87.50
N GLN A 275 58.18 47.65 -87.62
CA GLN A 275 58.92 46.68 -86.83
C GLN A 275 58.96 47.07 -85.34
N GLN A 276 59.23 48.33 -85.01
CA GLN A 276 59.11 48.87 -83.66
C GLN A 276 57.67 48.72 -83.15
N GLU A 277 56.67 49.12 -83.94
CA GLU A 277 55.25 48.92 -83.64
C GLU A 277 54.86 47.44 -83.43
N PHE A 278 55.60 46.48 -83.99
CA PHE A 278 55.40 45.04 -83.73
C PHE A 278 56.16 44.57 -82.49
N GLU A 279 57.37 45.08 -82.26
CA GLU A 279 58.21 44.79 -81.09
C GLU A 279 57.57 45.37 -79.82
N ASP A 280 57.06 46.61 -79.86
CA ASP A 280 56.28 47.27 -78.80
C ASP A 280 55.01 46.48 -78.47
N LYS A 281 54.23 46.07 -79.50
CA LYS A 281 53.01 45.26 -79.30
C LYS A 281 53.34 43.87 -78.74
N LEU A 282 54.44 43.27 -79.18
CA LEU A 282 54.92 41.99 -78.66
C LEU A 282 55.41 42.12 -77.20
N GLU A 283 56.04 43.23 -76.83
CA GLU A 283 56.40 43.49 -75.44
C GLU A 283 55.16 43.73 -74.57
N VAL A 284 54.20 44.54 -75.01
CA VAL A 284 52.92 44.75 -74.31
C VAL A 284 52.19 43.42 -74.10
N GLU A 285 52.11 42.56 -75.12
CA GLU A 285 51.51 41.23 -74.97
C GLU A 285 52.33 40.29 -74.05
N GLN A 286 53.65 40.39 -74.03
CA GLN A 286 54.48 39.68 -73.04
C GLN A 286 54.26 40.21 -71.62
N GLN A 287 54.09 41.52 -71.43
CA GLN A 287 53.78 42.12 -70.13
C GLN A 287 52.37 41.74 -69.64
N ASN A 288 51.37 41.78 -70.54
CA ASN A 288 50.00 41.29 -70.31
C ASN A 288 50.01 39.81 -69.91
N LYS A 289 50.71 38.96 -70.69
CA LYS A 289 50.87 37.54 -70.38
C LYS A 289 51.50 37.33 -69.00
N ARG A 290 52.63 37.99 -68.70
CA ARG A 290 53.27 37.93 -67.36
C ARG A 290 52.37 38.44 -66.24
N GLN A 291 51.39 39.31 -66.51
CA GLN A 291 50.41 39.77 -65.52
C GLN A 291 49.29 38.75 -65.30
N LEU A 292 48.81 38.11 -66.37
CA LEU A 292 47.83 37.02 -66.30
C LEU A 292 48.41 35.77 -65.63
N GLU A 293 49.67 35.41 -65.93
CA GLU A 293 50.39 34.29 -65.28
C GLU A 293 50.56 34.52 -63.77
N ARG A 294 50.85 35.77 -63.34
CA ARG A 294 50.85 36.14 -61.91
C ARG A 294 49.48 36.00 -61.29
N ARG A 295 48.44 36.65 -61.86
CA ARG A 295 47.05 36.55 -61.37
C ARG A 295 46.55 35.11 -61.28
N LEU A 296 46.95 34.24 -62.19
CA LEU A 296 46.64 32.80 -62.14
C LEU A 296 47.31 32.14 -60.93
N GLY A 297 48.60 32.42 -60.69
CA GLY A 297 49.34 31.93 -59.53
C GLY A 297 48.77 32.46 -58.20
N ASP A 298 48.41 33.74 -58.15
CA ASP A 298 47.78 34.38 -56.98
C ASP A 298 46.44 33.68 -56.65
N LEU A 299 45.53 33.57 -57.63
CA LEU A 299 44.23 32.88 -57.47
C LEU A 299 44.39 31.38 -57.14
N GLN A 300 45.43 30.73 -57.65
CA GLN A 300 45.71 29.34 -57.32
C GLN A 300 46.22 29.20 -55.88
N ALA A 301 47.02 30.14 -55.37
CA ALA A 301 47.44 30.19 -53.97
C ALA A 301 46.25 30.46 -53.03
N ASP A 302 45.35 31.39 -53.37
CA ASP A 302 44.11 31.68 -52.63
C ASP A 302 43.20 30.43 -52.56
N SER A 303 43.07 29.70 -53.66
CA SER A 303 42.30 28.44 -53.73
C SER A 303 42.93 27.36 -52.85
N ASP A 304 44.25 27.20 -52.90
CA ASP A 304 45.01 26.26 -52.09
C ASP A 304 44.89 26.58 -50.58
N GLU A 305 44.98 27.85 -50.20
CA GLU A 305 44.79 28.30 -48.82
C GLU A 305 43.35 28.10 -48.34
N SER A 306 42.37 28.45 -49.17
CA SER A 306 40.95 28.16 -48.90
C SER A 306 40.69 26.67 -48.69
N GLN A 307 41.33 25.81 -49.48
CA GLN A 307 41.24 24.35 -49.33
C GLN A 307 41.92 23.86 -48.04
N ARG A 308 43.06 24.43 -47.65
CA ARG A 308 43.71 24.14 -46.34
C ARG A 308 42.84 24.57 -45.17
N ALA A 309 42.26 25.77 -45.21
CA ALA A 309 41.35 26.29 -44.19
C ALA A 309 40.10 25.40 -44.05
N LEU A 310 39.51 24.99 -45.17
CA LEU A 310 38.36 24.08 -45.19
C LEU A 310 38.70 22.68 -44.63
N GLN A 311 39.92 22.17 -44.87
CA GLN A 311 40.40 20.94 -44.23
C GLN A 311 40.60 21.09 -42.71
N GLN A 312 41.12 22.23 -42.25
CA GLN A 312 41.26 22.53 -40.82
C GLN A 312 39.88 22.64 -40.14
N LEU A 313 38.92 23.33 -40.76
CA LEU A 313 37.55 23.43 -40.27
C LEU A 313 36.88 22.05 -40.20
N LYS A 314 37.01 21.20 -41.23
CA LYS A 314 36.50 19.81 -41.19
C LYS A 314 37.08 19.02 -40.01
N LYS A 315 38.40 19.11 -39.77
CA LYS A 315 39.05 18.47 -38.61
C LYS A 315 38.56 19.05 -37.27
N LYS A 316 38.30 20.35 -37.18
CA LYS A 316 37.74 20.99 -35.98
C LYS A 316 36.30 20.53 -35.71
N CYS A 317 35.43 20.48 -36.73
CA CYS A 317 34.06 19.98 -36.60
C CYS A 317 34.01 18.50 -36.21
N GLN A 318 34.91 17.67 -36.75
CA GLN A 318 35.05 16.26 -36.35
C GLN A 318 35.43 16.12 -34.87
N ARG A 319 36.37 16.93 -34.37
CA ARG A 319 36.75 16.95 -32.94
C ARG A 319 35.58 17.39 -32.06
N LEU A 320 34.93 18.50 -32.38
CA LEU A 320 33.75 18.99 -31.65
C LEU A 320 32.59 17.98 -31.66
N THR A 321 32.44 17.17 -32.72
CA THR A 321 31.44 16.10 -32.77
C THR A 321 31.80 14.94 -31.85
N ALA A 322 33.08 14.57 -31.75
CA ALA A 322 33.54 13.55 -30.80
C ALA A 322 33.41 14.04 -29.35
N GLU A 323 33.86 15.26 -29.06
CA GLU A 323 33.73 15.92 -27.75
C GLU A 323 32.24 16.02 -27.32
N LEU A 324 31.32 16.27 -28.27
CA LEU A 324 29.87 16.24 -28.05
C LEU A 324 29.31 14.82 -27.80
N GLN A 325 29.93 13.77 -28.34
CA GLN A 325 29.55 12.38 -28.07
C GLN A 325 30.07 11.92 -26.70
N ASP A 326 31.32 12.22 -26.37
CA ASP A 326 31.92 11.90 -25.07
C ASP A 326 31.19 12.63 -23.92
N THR A 327 30.82 13.90 -24.10
CA THR A 327 30.04 14.65 -23.10
C THR A 327 28.61 14.13 -22.94
N LYS A 328 27.97 13.61 -24.00
CA LYS A 328 26.68 12.91 -23.90
C LYS A 328 26.79 11.60 -23.11
N LEU A 329 27.79 10.76 -23.43
CA LEU A 329 28.05 9.52 -22.68
C LEU A 329 28.37 9.80 -21.20
N HIS A 330 29.07 10.89 -20.90
CA HIS A 330 29.27 11.34 -19.52
C HIS A 330 27.96 11.80 -18.84
N LEU A 331 27.08 12.53 -19.54
CA LEU A 331 25.78 12.94 -19.00
C LEU A 331 24.89 11.72 -18.72
N GLU A 332 24.79 10.78 -19.66
CA GLU A 332 24.05 9.52 -19.51
C GLU A 332 24.59 8.70 -18.32
N GLY A 333 25.92 8.57 -18.19
CA GLY A 333 26.56 7.91 -17.06
C GLY A 333 26.27 8.58 -15.71
N GLN A 334 26.19 9.91 -15.66
CA GLN A 334 25.81 10.63 -14.43
C GLN A 334 24.30 10.52 -14.14
N GLN A 335 23.43 10.47 -15.16
CA GLN A 335 21.99 10.22 -14.98
C GLN A 335 21.72 8.83 -14.40
N VAL A 336 22.38 7.78 -14.93
CA VAL A 336 22.30 6.41 -14.38
C VAL A 336 22.82 6.38 -12.94
N ARG A 337 23.97 7.02 -12.67
CA ARG A 337 24.52 7.12 -11.30
C ARG A 337 23.59 7.86 -10.34
N ASN A 338 22.93 8.92 -10.78
CA ASN A 338 21.97 9.66 -9.96
C ASN A 338 20.73 8.80 -9.65
N HIS A 339 20.17 8.12 -10.66
CA HIS A 339 19.05 7.19 -10.45
C HIS A 339 19.40 6.03 -9.51
N GLU A 340 20.63 5.50 -9.59
CA GLU A 340 21.14 4.54 -8.60
C GLU A 340 21.23 5.12 -7.18
N LEU A 341 21.65 6.38 -7.03
CA LEU A 341 21.76 7.05 -5.74
C LEU A 341 20.36 7.34 -5.15
N GLU A 342 19.42 7.84 -5.94
CA GLU A 342 18.01 7.95 -5.51
C GLU A 342 17.44 6.61 -5.06
N LYS A 343 17.70 5.54 -5.83
CA LYS A 343 17.21 4.18 -5.52
C LYS A 343 17.87 3.59 -4.26
N LYS A 344 19.10 4.01 -3.93
CA LYS A 344 19.77 3.68 -2.66
C LYS A 344 19.22 4.54 -1.51
N GLN A 345 19.00 5.83 -1.73
CA GLN A 345 18.42 6.74 -0.74
C GLN A 345 17.04 6.25 -0.29
N ARG A 346 16.11 6.03 -1.23
CA ARG A 346 14.76 5.51 -0.94
C ARG A 346 14.76 4.15 -0.23
N ARG A 347 15.83 3.35 -0.37
CA ARG A 347 16.02 2.10 0.39
C ARG A 347 16.51 2.38 1.81
N PHE A 348 17.54 3.20 1.98
CA PHE A 348 18.01 3.62 3.30
C PHE A 348 16.90 4.32 4.12
N ASP A 349 16.07 5.16 3.49
CA ASP A 349 14.94 5.81 4.15
C ASP A 349 13.90 4.77 4.63
N SER A 350 13.61 3.76 3.82
CA SER A 350 12.71 2.65 4.18
C SER A 350 13.29 1.74 5.27
N GLU A 351 14.58 1.41 5.19
CA GLU A 351 15.29 0.60 6.20
C GLU A 351 15.39 1.35 7.53
N LEU A 352 15.62 2.67 7.50
CA LEU A 352 15.63 3.55 8.67
C LEU A 352 14.24 3.66 9.31
N SER A 353 13.17 3.80 8.50
CA SER A 353 11.79 3.79 9.00
C SER A 353 11.45 2.47 9.69
N GLN A 354 11.77 1.33 9.06
CA GLN A 354 11.54 0.00 9.64
C GLN A 354 12.31 -0.20 10.95
N ALA A 355 13.59 0.17 10.99
CA ALA A 355 14.40 0.13 12.20
C ALA A 355 13.86 1.05 13.31
N HIS A 356 13.30 2.23 12.96
CA HIS A 356 12.71 3.13 13.93
C HIS A 356 11.41 2.55 14.52
N GLU A 357 10.54 1.97 13.69
CA GLU A 357 9.35 1.25 14.16
C GLU A 357 9.70 0.06 15.04
N GLU A 358 10.73 -0.72 14.68
CA GLU A 358 11.22 -1.85 15.46
C GLU A 358 11.71 -1.40 16.84
N ALA A 359 12.49 -0.32 16.92
CA ALA A 359 12.92 0.27 18.18
C ALA A 359 11.73 0.77 19.04
N GLN A 360 10.68 1.33 18.43
CA GLN A 360 9.46 1.72 19.15
C GLN A 360 8.66 0.49 19.63
N ARG A 361 8.55 -0.55 18.81
CA ARG A 361 7.90 -1.82 19.17
C ARG A 361 8.65 -2.52 20.32
N GLU A 362 9.98 -2.57 20.28
CA GLU A 362 10.80 -3.12 21.37
C GLU A 362 10.66 -2.28 22.65
N LYS A 363 10.68 -0.94 22.55
CA LYS A 363 10.47 -0.04 23.69
C LYS A 363 9.11 -0.29 24.36
N LEU A 364 8.02 -0.36 23.59
CA LEU A 364 6.67 -0.63 24.11
C LEU A 364 6.59 -2.02 24.76
N GLN A 365 7.18 -3.03 24.14
CA GLN A 365 7.26 -4.38 24.68
C GLN A 365 8.06 -4.41 26.01
N ARG A 366 9.18 -3.69 26.09
CA ARG A 366 10.00 -3.54 27.30
C ARG A 366 9.25 -2.83 28.42
N GLU A 367 8.53 -1.75 28.13
CA GLU A 367 7.69 -1.07 29.11
C GLU A 367 6.54 -1.96 29.60
N LYS A 368 5.93 -2.77 28.72
CA LYS A 368 4.91 -3.75 29.11
C LYS A 368 5.48 -4.82 30.05
N LEU A 369 6.60 -5.44 29.69
CA LEU A 369 7.28 -6.45 30.52
C LEU A 369 7.74 -5.87 31.87
N GLN A 370 8.16 -4.61 31.92
CA GLN A 370 8.49 -3.93 33.17
C GLN A 370 7.25 -3.73 34.07
N ARG A 371 6.09 -3.34 33.50
CA ARG A 371 4.83 -3.25 34.26
C ARG A 371 4.36 -4.62 34.77
N GLU A 372 4.48 -5.67 33.95
CA GLU A 372 4.14 -7.05 34.34
C GLU A 372 5.06 -7.55 35.46
N LYS A 373 6.37 -7.29 35.37
CA LYS A 373 7.34 -7.57 36.44
C LYS A 373 7.00 -6.84 37.74
N ASP A 374 6.69 -5.54 37.68
CA ASP A 374 6.40 -4.76 38.88
C ASP A 374 5.08 -5.18 39.55
N MET A 375 4.10 -5.62 38.75
CA MET A 375 2.87 -6.25 39.24
C MET A 375 3.16 -7.60 39.93
N LEU A 376 3.98 -8.47 39.32
CA LEU A 376 4.40 -9.74 39.92
C LEU A 376 5.24 -9.56 41.20
N LEU A 377 6.03 -8.48 41.29
CA LEU A 377 6.74 -8.11 42.52
C LEU A 377 5.76 -7.68 43.63
N ALA A 378 4.69 -6.95 43.29
CA ALA A 378 3.65 -6.58 44.24
C ALA A 378 2.82 -7.81 44.72
N GLU A 379 2.47 -8.73 43.81
CA GLU A 379 1.85 -10.01 44.19
C GLU A 379 2.77 -10.85 45.09
N ALA A 380 4.05 -10.97 44.74
CA ALA A 380 5.02 -11.70 45.55
C ALA A 380 5.26 -11.06 46.94
N PHE A 381 5.12 -9.74 47.06
CA PHE A 381 5.15 -9.05 48.36
C PHE A 381 3.87 -9.32 49.17
N SER A 382 2.69 -9.22 48.55
CA SER A 382 1.40 -9.53 49.18
C SER A 382 1.33 -10.99 49.67
N LEU A 383 1.82 -11.94 48.88
CA LEU A 383 1.89 -13.36 49.26
C LEU A 383 2.87 -13.61 50.41
N LYS A 384 3.95 -12.84 50.53
CA LYS A 384 4.85 -12.89 51.69
C LYS A 384 4.18 -12.34 52.95
N GLN A 385 3.51 -11.20 52.86
CA GLN A 385 2.76 -10.64 53.98
C GLN A 385 1.67 -11.62 54.47
N GLN A 386 0.93 -12.24 53.53
CA GLN A 386 -0.06 -13.26 53.87
C GLN A 386 0.59 -14.50 54.51
N LEU A 387 1.79 -14.90 54.09
CA LEU A 387 2.53 -16.00 54.72
C LEU A 387 2.96 -15.63 56.16
N GLU A 388 3.50 -14.42 56.37
CA GLU A 388 3.89 -13.91 57.69
C GLU A 388 2.67 -13.80 58.63
N GLU A 389 1.52 -13.33 58.13
CA GLU A 389 0.24 -13.34 58.87
C GLU A 389 -0.20 -14.78 59.23
N LYS A 390 0.00 -15.77 58.33
CA LYS A 390 -0.32 -17.17 58.64
C LYS A 390 0.67 -17.82 59.60
N ASP A 391 1.95 -17.47 59.58
CA ASP A 391 2.91 -17.92 60.59
C ASP A 391 2.63 -17.28 61.96
N MET A 392 2.12 -16.04 62.01
CA MET A 392 1.59 -15.41 63.22
C MET A 392 0.32 -16.10 63.74
N ASP A 393 -0.63 -16.46 62.86
CA ASP A 393 -1.79 -17.29 63.23
C ASP A 393 -1.34 -18.65 63.80
N ILE A 394 -0.44 -19.36 63.10
CA ILE A 394 0.05 -20.69 63.49
C ILE A 394 0.77 -20.64 64.84
N THR A 395 1.63 -19.64 65.07
CA THR A 395 2.31 -19.49 66.37
C THR A 395 1.33 -19.13 67.49
N GLY A 396 0.33 -18.28 67.24
CA GLY A 396 -0.77 -17.99 68.16
C GLY A 396 -1.61 -19.23 68.51
N PHE A 397 -1.99 -20.02 67.51
CA PHE A 397 -2.69 -21.30 67.73
C PHE A 397 -1.82 -22.31 68.47
N THR A 398 -0.52 -22.39 68.17
CA THR A 398 0.42 -23.30 68.86
C THR A 398 0.54 -22.95 70.34
N GLN A 399 0.67 -21.67 70.70
CA GLN A 399 0.64 -21.23 72.10
C GLN A 399 -0.69 -21.57 72.78
N LYS A 400 -1.81 -21.45 72.06
CA LYS A 400 -3.14 -21.76 72.58
C LYS A 400 -3.39 -23.25 72.79
N VAL A 401 -2.83 -24.11 71.91
CA VAL A 401 -2.78 -25.56 72.12
C VAL A 401 -1.98 -25.89 73.37
N ILE A 402 -0.78 -25.31 73.55
CA ILE A 402 0.05 -25.53 74.74
C ILE A 402 -0.67 -25.09 76.04
N SER A 403 -1.42 -23.97 76.02
CA SER A 403 -2.27 -23.55 77.16
C SER A 403 -3.36 -24.58 77.46
N LEU A 404 -4.10 -25.01 76.43
CA LEU A 404 -5.18 -25.98 76.59
C LEU A 404 -4.67 -27.37 76.99
N GLU A 405 -3.50 -27.78 76.53
CA GLU A 405 -2.84 -29.02 76.97
C GLU A 405 -2.44 -28.94 78.45
N ALA A 406 -1.96 -27.79 78.93
CA ALA A 406 -1.68 -27.57 80.35
C ALA A 406 -2.97 -27.55 81.21
N GLU A 407 -4.01 -26.85 80.75
CA GLU A 407 -5.33 -26.84 81.40
C GLU A 407 -5.95 -28.25 81.47
N LEU A 408 -5.81 -29.04 80.40
CA LEU A 408 -6.30 -30.42 80.33
C LEU A 408 -5.45 -31.36 81.21
N GLN A 409 -4.13 -31.14 81.29
CA GLN A 409 -3.23 -31.82 82.23
C GLN A 409 -3.70 -31.58 83.68
N ASP A 410 -3.94 -30.32 84.07
CA ASP A 410 -4.42 -29.94 85.40
C ASP A 410 -5.81 -30.55 85.70
N ILE A 411 -6.77 -30.45 84.77
CA ILE A 411 -8.11 -31.06 84.92
C ILE A 411 -8.01 -32.59 85.02
N SER A 412 -7.11 -33.24 84.26
CA SER A 412 -6.88 -34.69 84.33
C SER A 412 -6.32 -35.16 85.67
N SER A 413 -5.63 -34.27 86.40
CA SER A 413 -5.18 -34.55 87.78
C SER A 413 -6.33 -34.60 88.80
N GLN A 414 -7.54 -34.18 88.40
CA GLN A 414 -8.66 -33.91 89.30
C GLN A 414 -9.88 -34.85 89.10
N GLU A 415 -10.04 -35.52 87.94
CA GLU A 415 -11.01 -36.63 87.78
C GLU A 415 -10.44 -37.95 88.38
N SER A 416 -10.79 -38.28 89.62
CA SER A 416 -10.58 -39.65 90.16
C SER A 416 -11.88 -40.23 90.74
N LYS A 417 -12.28 -41.41 90.23
CA LYS A 417 -13.56 -42.14 90.51
C LYS A 417 -14.80 -41.44 89.90
N ASP A 418 -15.66 -42.07 89.09
CA ASP A 418 -15.89 -43.51 88.81
C ASP A 418 -15.94 -43.82 87.30
N GLU A 419 -15.31 -44.92 86.89
CA GLU A 419 -14.83 -45.09 85.51
C GLU A 419 -15.77 -45.94 84.60
N ALA A 420 -16.52 -46.89 85.16
CA ALA A 420 -17.16 -47.96 84.38
C ALA A 420 -18.47 -47.56 83.64
N SER A 421 -19.33 -46.75 84.27
CA SER A 421 -20.54 -46.21 83.63
C SER A 421 -20.19 -45.01 82.75
N LEU A 422 -19.31 -44.14 83.27
CA LEU A 422 -18.84 -42.93 82.61
C LEU A 422 -18.15 -43.23 81.28
N ALA A 423 -17.29 -44.25 81.19
CA ALA A 423 -16.66 -44.64 79.93
C ALA A 423 -17.66 -45.07 78.85
N LYS A 424 -18.78 -45.69 79.23
CA LYS A 424 -19.81 -46.13 78.27
C LYS A 424 -20.64 -44.96 77.74
N VAL A 425 -20.95 -43.98 78.59
CA VAL A 425 -21.63 -42.73 78.20
C VAL A 425 -20.67 -41.79 77.46
N LYS A 426 -19.45 -41.55 77.95
CA LYS A 426 -18.39 -40.80 77.22
C LYS A 426 -18.08 -41.44 75.86
N LYS A 427 -18.20 -42.77 75.70
CA LYS A 427 -18.14 -43.41 74.37
C LYS A 427 -19.38 -43.12 73.52
N GLN A 428 -20.61 -43.32 74.01
CA GLN A 428 -21.80 -43.02 73.21
C GLN A 428 -21.92 -41.54 72.85
N LEU A 429 -21.38 -40.65 73.69
CA LEU A 429 -21.23 -39.23 73.40
C LEU A 429 -20.25 -39.04 72.23
N ARG A 430 -19.03 -39.59 72.30
CA ARG A 430 -18.04 -39.53 71.20
C ARG A 430 -18.53 -40.17 69.90
N ASP A 431 -19.25 -41.30 69.97
CA ASP A 431 -19.85 -41.98 68.82
C ASP A 431 -21.03 -41.17 68.20
N LEU A 432 -21.53 -40.13 68.89
CA LEU A 432 -22.53 -39.17 68.41
C LEU A 432 -21.89 -37.83 68.00
N GLU A 433 -20.91 -37.32 68.75
CA GLU A 433 -20.10 -36.15 68.41
C GLU A 433 -19.35 -36.37 67.08
N ALA A 434 -18.80 -37.56 66.88
CA ALA A 434 -18.22 -37.97 65.61
C ALA A 434 -19.25 -37.92 64.48
N LYS A 435 -20.49 -38.39 64.70
CA LYS A 435 -21.56 -38.33 63.68
C LYS A 435 -22.08 -36.94 63.41
N VAL A 436 -22.14 -36.08 64.43
CA VAL A 436 -22.45 -34.65 64.24
C VAL A 436 -21.36 -34.02 63.38
N LYS A 437 -20.08 -34.30 63.67
CA LYS A 437 -18.95 -33.82 62.87
C LYS A 437 -18.93 -34.39 61.45
N ASP A 438 -19.23 -35.68 61.26
CA ASP A 438 -19.38 -36.31 59.95
C ASP A 438 -20.52 -35.63 59.15
N GLN A 439 -21.61 -35.23 59.82
CA GLN A 439 -22.74 -34.52 59.22
C GLN A 439 -22.46 -33.03 58.97
N GLU A 440 -21.66 -32.37 59.80
CA GLU A 440 -21.15 -31.02 59.58
C GLU A 440 -20.18 -31.01 58.38
N GLU A 441 -19.31 -32.01 58.25
CA GLU A 441 -18.45 -32.19 57.09
C GLU A 441 -19.26 -32.54 55.82
N GLU A 442 -20.29 -33.40 55.88
CA GLU A 442 -21.22 -33.61 54.75
C GLU A 442 -21.98 -32.32 54.38
N LEU A 443 -22.32 -31.46 55.33
CA LEU A 443 -23.00 -30.19 55.09
C LEU A 443 -22.06 -29.13 54.48
N ASP A 444 -20.81 -29.07 54.91
CA ASP A 444 -19.79 -28.19 54.32
C ASP A 444 -19.37 -28.67 52.91
N GLU A 445 -19.25 -29.99 52.68
CA GLU A 445 -19.06 -30.54 51.33
C GLU A 445 -20.26 -30.22 50.42
N GLN A 446 -21.50 -30.30 50.95
CA GLN A 446 -22.70 -29.89 50.22
C GLN A 446 -22.73 -28.38 49.96
N ALA A 447 -22.36 -27.54 50.92
CA ALA A 447 -22.29 -26.09 50.77
C ALA A 447 -21.25 -25.68 49.73
N GLY A 448 -20.04 -26.26 49.77
CA GLY A 448 -19.01 -26.06 48.74
C GLY A 448 -19.44 -26.57 47.36
N THR A 449 -20.16 -27.69 47.31
CA THR A 449 -20.74 -28.21 46.05
C THR A 449 -21.81 -27.27 45.49
N ILE A 450 -22.68 -26.72 46.35
CA ILE A 450 -23.68 -25.71 45.96
C ILE A 450 -22.98 -24.44 45.46
N GLN A 451 -21.98 -23.93 46.18
CA GLN A 451 -21.23 -22.73 45.79
C GLN A 451 -20.51 -22.92 44.43
N MET A 452 -19.95 -24.10 44.16
CA MET A 452 -19.41 -24.42 42.83
C MET A 452 -20.49 -24.51 41.74
N LEU A 453 -21.68 -25.04 42.06
CA LEU A 453 -22.81 -25.08 41.13
C LEU A 453 -23.38 -23.67 40.85
N GLU A 454 -23.41 -22.78 41.83
CA GLU A 454 -23.81 -21.38 41.66
C GLU A 454 -22.78 -20.60 40.83
N GLN A 455 -21.48 -20.79 41.07
CA GLN A 455 -20.44 -20.24 40.19
C GLN A 455 -20.52 -20.79 38.76
N ALA A 456 -20.85 -22.07 38.58
CA ALA A 456 -21.02 -22.68 37.26
C ALA A 456 -22.27 -22.13 36.55
N LYS A 457 -23.37 -21.95 37.29
CA LYS A 457 -24.59 -21.28 36.83
C LYS A 457 -24.29 -19.85 36.38
N LEU A 458 -23.60 -19.06 37.22
CA LEU A 458 -23.26 -17.67 36.92
C LEU A 458 -22.41 -17.55 35.65
N ARG A 459 -21.40 -18.44 35.49
CA ARG A 459 -20.61 -18.53 34.24
C ARG A 459 -21.48 -18.82 33.01
N LEU A 460 -22.43 -19.76 33.12
CA LEU A 460 -23.36 -20.09 32.02
C LEU A 460 -24.36 -18.96 31.74
N GLU A 461 -24.83 -18.24 32.76
CA GLU A 461 -25.70 -17.05 32.59
C GLU A 461 -24.95 -15.91 31.90
N MET A 462 -23.70 -15.64 32.30
CA MET A 462 -22.82 -14.68 31.61
C MET A 462 -22.48 -15.11 30.18
N GLU A 463 -22.27 -16.41 29.92
CA GLU A 463 -21.97 -16.92 28.58
C GLU A 463 -23.20 -16.87 27.65
N MET A 464 -24.39 -17.20 28.15
CA MET A 464 -25.66 -17.00 27.40
C MET A 464 -25.89 -15.53 27.06
N GLU A 465 -25.61 -14.61 27.99
CA GLU A 465 -25.77 -13.17 27.74
C GLU A 465 -24.70 -12.64 26.78
N ARG A 466 -23.47 -13.15 26.84
CA ARG A 466 -22.43 -12.87 25.84
C ARG A 466 -22.86 -13.35 24.45
N MET A 467 -23.46 -14.54 24.34
CA MET A 467 -23.99 -15.08 23.09
C MET A 467 -25.20 -14.31 22.56
N ARG A 468 -26.08 -13.76 23.42
CA ARG A 468 -27.09 -12.78 22.99
C ARG A 468 -26.44 -11.53 22.40
N GLN A 469 -25.44 -10.99 23.08
CA GLN A 469 -24.78 -9.76 22.65
C GLN A 469 -23.90 -9.89 21.41
N THR A 470 -23.41 -11.09 21.07
CA THR A 470 -22.81 -11.33 19.74
C THR A 470 -23.90 -11.48 18.69
N HIS A 471 -24.95 -12.26 18.96
CA HIS A 471 -26.03 -12.47 17.99
C HIS A 471 -26.81 -11.19 17.63
N SER A 472 -27.00 -10.26 18.59
CA SER A 472 -27.57 -8.92 18.29
C SER A 472 -26.70 -8.15 17.29
N LYS A 473 -25.37 -8.16 17.49
CA LYS A 473 -24.42 -7.46 16.61
C LYS A 473 -24.29 -8.14 15.24
N GLU A 474 -24.38 -9.46 15.19
CA GLU A 474 -24.43 -10.25 13.95
C GLU A 474 -25.72 -10.04 13.14
N MET A 475 -26.77 -9.50 13.78
CA MET A 475 -28.00 -9.05 13.11
C MET A 475 -27.89 -7.57 12.71
N GLU A 476 -27.46 -6.69 13.61
CA GLU A 476 -27.21 -5.26 13.34
C GLU A 476 -26.27 -5.08 12.13
N SER A 477 -25.13 -5.78 12.12
CA SER A 477 -24.17 -5.78 11.01
C SER A 477 -24.73 -6.36 9.70
N ARG A 478 -25.71 -7.29 9.76
CA ARG A 478 -26.37 -7.81 8.56
C ARG A 478 -27.41 -6.84 8.00
N ASP A 479 -28.12 -6.14 8.87
CA ASP A 479 -29.06 -5.09 8.44
C ASP A 479 -28.27 -3.92 7.80
N GLU A 480 -27.07 -3.63 8.31
CA GLU A 480 -26.11 -2.70 7.68
C GLU A 480 -25.62 -3.19 6.31
N GLU A 481 -25.10 -4.44 6.20
CA GLU A 481 -24.71 -5.07 4.91
C GLU A 481 -25.85 -5.02 3.86
N VAL A 482 -27.09 -5.28 4.29
CA VAL A 482 -28.28 -5.27 3.43
C VAL A 482 -28.63 -3.86 2.95
N GLU A 483 -28.57 -2.85 3.83
CA GLU A 483 -28.88 -1.47 3.43
C GLU A 483 -27.74 -0.85 2.59
N GLU A 484 -26.48 -1.23 2.80
CA GLU A 484 -25.37 -0.89 1.88
C GLU A 484 -25.57 -1.50 0.49
N ALA A 485 -25.89 -2.80 0.42
CA ALA A 485 -26.20 -3.48 -0.84
C ALA A 485 -27.37 -2.82 -1.57
N ARG A 486 -28.42 -2.43 -0.83
CA ARG A 486 -29.58 -1.70 -1.34
C ARG A 486 -29.21 -0.32 -1.88
N GLN A 487 -28.41 0.46 -1.14
CA GLN A 487 -27.88 1.74 -1.61
C GLN A 487 -26.98 1.59 -2.85
N SER A 488 -26.17 0.54 -2.91
CA SER A 488 -25.32 0.22 -4.08
C SER A 488 -26.16 -0.08 -5.32
N CYS A 489 -27.20 -0.91 -5.18
CA CYS A 489 -28.18 -1.16 -6.24
C CYS A 489 -28.93 0.11 -6.65
N GLN A 490 -29.32 0.97 -5.71
CA GLN A 490 -30.00 2.23 -6.01
C GLN A 490 -29.08 3.26 -6.72
N LYS A 491 -27.79 3.30 -6.38
CA LYS A 491 -26.78 4.10 -7.10
C LYS A 491 -26.60 3.61 -8.53
N LYS A 492 -26.49 2.29 -8.74
CA LYS A 492 -26.41 1.69 -10.08
C LYS A 492 -27.67 1.94 -10.90
N LEU A 493 -28.86 1.83 -10.29
CA LEU A 493 -30.12 2.12 -10.96
C LEU A 493 -30.18 3.57 -11.46
N LYS A 494 -29.80 4.54 -10.62
CA LYS A 494 -29.68 5.96 -11.03
C LYS A 494 -28.66 6.20 -12.14
N GLN A 495 -27.54 5.46 -12.14
CA GLN A 495 -26.55 5.56 -13.21
C GLN A 495 -27.10 5.03 -14.54
N MET A 496 -27.85 3.92 -14.52
CA MET A 496 -28.54 3.40 -15.70
C MET A 496 -29.68 4.33 -16.17
N GLU A 497 -30.38 5.01 -15.26
CA GLU A 497 -31.38 6.04 -15.60
C GLU A 497 -30.74 7.20 -16.37
N VAL A 498 -29.65 7.77 -15.85
CA VAL A 498 -28.92 8.87 -16.51
C VAL A 498 -28.37 8.45 -17.88
N GLN A 499 -27.77 7.26 -17.99
CA GLN A 499 -27.28 6.75 -19.29
C GLN A 499 -28.41 6.58 -20.32
N LEU A 500 -29.62 6.24 -19.87
CA LEU A 500 -30.79 6.10 -20.75
C LEU A 500 -31.37 7.46 -21.17
N GLU A 501 -31.20 8.50 -20.35
CA GLU A 501 -31.47 9.90 -20.72
C GLU A 501 -30.44 10.44 -21.72
N GLU A 502 -29.14 10.17 -21.50
CA GLU A 502 -28.04 10.55 -22.41
C GLU A 502 -28.21 9.91 -23.81
N GLU A 503 -28.44 8.60 -23.88
CA GLU A 503 -28.74 7.87 -25.13
C GLU A 503 -30.01 8.41 -25.82
N TYR A 504 -31.01 8.85 -25.05
CA TYR A 504 -32.21 9.49 -25.60
C TYR A 504 -31.90 10.86 -26.21
N GLU A 505 -31.09 11.69 -25.55
CA GLU A 505 -30.66 12.98 -26.08
C GLU A 505 -29.83 12.82 -27.36
N ASP A 506 -28.87 11.90 -27.38
CA ASP A 506 -27.99 11.67 -28.54
C ASP A 506 -28.76 11.11 -29.72
N LYS A 507 -29.70 10.18 -29.47
CA LYS A 507 -30.69 9.76 -30.47
C LYS A 507 -31.50 10.94 -31.02
N GLN A 508 -31.86 11.93 -30.21
CA GLN A 508 -32.53 13.15 -30.68
C GLN A 508 -31.58 14.11 -31.44
N LYS A 509 -30.28 14.14 -31.12
CA LYS A 509 -29.24 14.89 -31.87
C LYS A 509 -29.06 14.28 -33.26
N VAL A 510 -28.82 12.98 -33.35
CA VAL A 510 -28.72 12.21 -34.61
C VAL A 510 -30.01 12.32 -35.45
N LEU A 511 -31.20 12.30 -34.83
CA LEU A 511 -32.46 12.52 -35.56
C LEU A 511 -32.66 13.97 -36.04
N ARG A 512 -32.00 14.97 -35.45
CA ARG A 512 -31.98 16.35 -35.97
C ARG A 512 -31.01 16.48 -37.14
N GLU A 513 -29.77 16.02 -36.96
CA GLU A 513 -28.74 15.99 -37.99
C GLU A 513 -29.18 15.21 -39.23
N LYS A 514 -29.82 14.04 -39.06
CA LYS A 514 -30.41 13.28 -40.16
C LYS A 514 -31.40 14.12 -40.98
N ARG A 515 -32.34 14.82 -40.33
CA ARG A 515 -33.34 15.66 -41.02
C ARG A 515 -32.67 16.83 -41.75
N GLU A 516 -31.62 17.41 -41.17
CA GLU A 516 -30.82 18.43 -41.86
C GLU A 516 -30.10 17.87 -43.08
N LEU A 517 -29.51 16.67 -42.99
CA LEU A 517 -28.84 16.01 -44.11
C LEU A 517 -29.84 15.60 -45.20
N GLU A 518 -31.04 15.12 -44.84
CA GLU A 518 -32.14 14.86 -45.78
C GLU A 518 -32.61 16.15 -46.48
N SER A 519 -32.65 17.29 -45.77
CA SER A 519 -32.97 18.61 -46.33
C SER A 519 -31.85 19.13 -47.26
N LYS A 520 -30.58 18.99 -46.86
CA LYS A 520 -29.40 19.31 -47.67
C LYS A 520 -29.34 18.45 -48.93
N LEU A 521 -29.67 17.15 -48.83
CA LEU A 521 -29.75 16.23 -49.96
C LEU A 521 -30.88 16.61 -50.92
N THR A 522 -32.08 16.94 -50.41
CA THR A 522 -33.22 17.38 -51.23
C THR A 522 -32.89 18.66 -51.98
N THR A 523 -32.36 19.68 -51.30
CA THR A 523 -31.98 20.96 -51.92
C THR A 523 -30.82 20.83 -52.92
N LEU A 524 -29.88 19.91 -52.71
CA LEU A 524 -28.86 19.57 -53.72
C LEU A 524 -29.47 18.83 -54.91
N SER A 525 -30.41 17.90 -54.69
CA SER A 525 -31.15 17.21 -55.76
C SER A 525 -31.94 18.18 -56.64
N ASP A 526 -32.58 19.19 -56.03
CA ASP A 526 -33.26 20.27 -56.76
C ASP A 526 -32.28 21.14 -57.55
N GLN A 527 -31.11 21.47 -56.98
CA GLN A 527 -30.07 22.24 -57.68
C GLN A 527 -29.44 21.46 -58.85
N VAL A 528 -29.23 20.15 -58.71
CA VAL A 528 -28.79 19.27 -59.80
C VAL A 528 -29.87 19.22 -60.88
N SER A 529 -31.13 18.99 -60.50
CA SER A 529 -32.27 18.96 -61.44
C SER A 529 -32.43 20.28 -62.21
N GLN A 530 -32.21 21.43 -61.56
CA GLN A 530 -32.18 22.74 -62.21
C GLN A 530 -30.97 22.92 -63.12
N ARG A 531 -29.77 22.50 -62.70
CA ARG A 531 -28.56 22.52 -63.54
C ARG A 531 -28.69 21.62 -64.75
N ASP A 532 -29.33 20.47 -64.64
CA ASP A 532 -29.57 19.55 -65.76
C ASP A 532 -30.65 20.08 -66.71
N PHE A 533 -31.70 20.71 -66.20
CA PHE A 533 -32.65 21.44 -67.05
C PHE A 533 -31.98 22.62 -67.77
N GLU A 534 -31.08 23.35 -67.12
CA GLU A 534 -30.29 24.40 -67.77
C GLU A 534 -29.26 23.85 -68.77
N SER A 535 -28.57 22.75 -68.44
CA SER A 535 -27.57 22.14 -69.31
C SER A 535 -28.25 21.53 -70.53
N GLU A 536 -29.38 20.84 -70.38
CA GLU A 536 -30.22 20.35 -71.48
C GLU A 536 -30.73 21.52 -72.34
N LYS A 537 -31.13 22.64 -71.73
CA LYS A 537 -31.60 23.84 -72.45
C LYS A 537 -30.47 24.59 -73.19
N ARG A 538 -29.23 24.53 -72.70
CA ARG A 538 -28.02 24.97 -73.43
C ARG A 538 -27.69 23.99 -74.55
N LEU A 539 -27.54 22.71 -74.25
CA LEU A 539 -27.28 21.63 -75.21
C LEU A 539 -28.33 21.58 -76.32
N ARG A 540 -29.61 21.87 -76.08
CA ARG A 540 -30.65 22.00 -77.13
C ARG A 540 -30.47 23.24 -78.03
N LYS A 541 -29.94 24.36 -77.50
CA LYS A 541 -29.56 25.53 -78.32
C LYS A 541 -28.29 25.24 -79.12
N ASP A 542 -27.29 24.66 -78.48
CA ASP A 542 -26.00 24.42 -79.11
C ASP A 542 -26.05 23.24 -80.07
N LEU A 543 -26.91 22.23 -79.86
CA LEU A 543 -27.24 21.20 -80.86
C LEU A 543 -27.97 21.78 -82.08
N LYS A 544 -28.73 22.87 -81.94
CA LYS A 544 -29.28 23.59 -83.09
C LYS A 544 -28.20 24.38 -83.83
N ARG A 545 -27.25 25.00 -83.11
CA ARG A 545 -26.08 25.66 -83.72
C ARG A 545 -25.16 24.67 -84.43
N THR A 546 -24.81 23.56 -83.79
CA THR A 546 -23.92 22.54 -84.40
C THR A 546 -24.61 21.82 -85.55
N LYS A 547 -25.94 21.61 -85.54
CA LYS A 547 -26.63 21.08 -86.73
C LYS A 547 -26.64 22.05 -87.93
N ALA A 548 -26.65 23.37 -87.70
CA ALA A 548 -26.46 24.36 -88.76
C ALA A 548 -24.99 24.37 -89.23
N LEU A 549 -24.04 24.55 -88.30
CA LEU A 549 -22.61 24.58 -88.60
C LEU A 549 -22.10 23.27 -89.21
N LEU A 550 -22.70 22.12 -88.90
CA LEU A 550 -22.37 20.83 -89.52
C LEU A 550 -22.89 20.77 -90.95
N ALA A 551 -24.04 21.38 -91.29
CA ALA A 551 -24.49 21.48 -92.67
C ALA A 551 -23.56 22.37 -93.51
N ASP A 552 -23.17 23.53 -92.97
CA ASP A 552 -22.22 24.44 -93.62
C ASP A 552 -20.82 23.82 -93.73
N ALA A 553 -20.37 23.09 -92.70
CA ALA A 553 -19.09 22.38 -92.70
C ALA A 553 -19.10 21.15 -93.61
N GLN A 554 -20.22 20.45 -93.80
CA GLN A 554 -20.32 19.34 -94.75
C GLN A 554 -20.09 19.83 -96.19
N ILE A 555 -20.64 21.00 -96.53
CA ILE A 555 -20.45 21.65 -97.83
C ILE A 555 -19.00 22.10 -98.04
N MET A 556 -18.30 22.56 -97.00
CA MET A 556 -16.87 22.91 -97.08
C MET A 556 -15.92 21.70 -97.03
N LEU A 557 -16.27 20.62 -96.33
CA LEU A 557 -15.43 19.41 -96.20
C LEU A 557 -15.38 18.57 -97.48
N ASP A 558 -16.43 18.57 -98.30
CA ASP A 558 -16.36 17.98 -99.65
C ASP A 558 -15.48 18.80 -100.61
N HIS A 559 -15.13 20.05 -100.26
CA HIS A 559 -14.25 20.91 -101.05
C HIS A 559 -12.76 20.82 -100.66
N LEU A 560 -12.42 20.17 -99.53
CA LEU A 560 -11.06 20.16 -98.93
C LEU A 560 -10.44 18.76 -98.77
N LYS A 561 -11.01 17.70 -99.35
CA LYS A 561 -10.52 16.31 -99.26
C LYS A 561 -9.21 15.98 -100.00
N ASN A 562 -8.50 16.96 -100.53
CA ASN A 562 -7.22 16.79 -101.26
C ASN A 562 -6.11 17.69 -100.68
N ASN A 563 -5.46 17.23 -99.61
CA ASN A 563 -4.04 17.50 -99.30
C ASN A 563 -3.57 16.59 -98.16
N ALA A 564 -2.44 15.90 -98.33
CA ALA A 564 -1.84 15.08 -97.29
C ALA A 564 -0.71 15.85 -96.57
N PRO A 565 -0.62 15.81 -95.23
CA PRO A 565 0.44 16.50 -94.49
C PRO A 565 1.81 15.87 -94.79
N SER A 566 2.86 16.69 -94.74
CA SER A 566 4.20 16.25 -95.11
C SER A 566 4.88 15.48 -93.97
N LYS A 567 5.85 14.63 -94.33
CA LYS A 567 6.64 13.85 -93.34
C LYS A 567 7.43 14.72 -92.33
N ARG A 568 7.60 16.04 -92.57
CA ARG A 568 8.26 16.95 -91.62
C ARG A 568 7.35 17.36 -90.46
N GLU A 569 6.09 17.66 -90.72
CA GLU A 569 5.13 18.08 -89.68
C GLU A 569 4.87 16.95 -88.69
N ILE A 570 4.77 15.71 -89.19
CA ILE A 570 4.64 14.50 -88.36
C ILE A 570 5.88 14.28 -87.46
N ALA A 571 7.07 14.69 -87.90
CA ALA A 571 8.28 14.61 -87.08
C ALA A 571 8.33 15.69 -85.98
N GLN A 572 8.00 16.94 -86.31
CA GLN A 572 7.96 18.01 -85.31
C GLN A 572 6.90 17.77 -84.22
N LEU A 573 5.72 17.26 -84.59
CA LEU A 573 4.68 16.91 -83.63
C LEU A 573 5.06 15.72 -82.73
N LYS A 574 5.96 14.83 -83.18
CA LYS A 574 6.52 13.76 -82.34
C LYS A 574 7.52 14.30 -81.32
N ASN A 575 8.49 15.10 -81.75
CA ASN A 575 9.43 15.74 -80.82
C ASN A 575 8.70 16.56 -79.74
N GLN A 576 7.67 17.33 -80.11
CA GLN A 576 6.86 18.09 -79.15
C GLN A 576 6.05 17.21 -78.20
N LEU A 577 5.62 16.01 -78.63
CA LEU A 577 4.99 15.03 -77.74
C LEU A 577 6.01 14.43 -76.77
N GLU A 578 7.20 14.04 -77.25
CA GLU A 578 8.28 13.48 -76.43
C GLU A 578 8.81 14.49 -75.38
N GLU A 579 8.92 15.78 -75.74
CA GLU A 579 9.24 16.88 -74.81
C GLU A 579 8.13 17.13 -73.77
N SER A 580 6.86 17.00 -74.17
CA SER A 580 5.69 17.09 -73.28
C SER A 580 5.62 15.90 -72.31
N GLU A 581 5.89 14.69 -72.77
CA GLU A 581 5.95 13.47 -71.95
C GLU A 581 7.10 13.55 -70.92
N PHE A 582 8.28 14.04 -71.32
CA PHE A 582 9.41 14.24 -70.41
C PHE A 582 9.12 15.28 -69.32
N THR A 583 8.54 16.43 -69.70
CA THR A 583 8.17 17.48 -68.72
C THR A 583 7.03 17.03 -67.79
N CYS A 584 6.07 16.26 -68.30
CA CYS A 584 5.04 15.61 -67.47
C CYS A 584 5.64 14.61 -66.47
N ALA A 585 6.58 13.75 -66.91
CA ALA A 585 7.27 12.80 -66.04
C ALA A 585 8.09 13.51 -64.94
N ALA A 586 8.76 14.62 -65.27
CA ALA A 586 9.45 15.45 -64.29
C ALA A 586 8.48 16.07 -63.27
N ALA A 587 7.34 16.61 -63.71
CA ALA A 587 6.31 17.17 -62.83
C ALA A 587 5.68 16.11 -61.91
N VAL A 588 5.40 14.90 -62.41
CA VAL A 588 4.91 13.78 -61.59
C VAL A 588 5.96 13.35 -60.55
N LYS A 589 7.26 13.34 -60.90
CA LYS A 589 8.33 13.04 -59.95
C LYS A 589 8.47 14.10 -58.86
N ALA A 590 8.37 15.38 -59.21
CA ALA A 590 8.37 16.48 -58.25
C ALA A 590 7.15 16.42 -57.31
N ARG A 591 5.96 16.14 -57.85
CA ARG A 591 4.74 15.98 -57.05
C ARG A 591 4.85 14.82 -56.06
N LYS A 592 5.43 13.68 -56.48
CA LYS A 592 5.70 12.54 -55.58
C LYS A 592 6.70 12.86 -54.47
N ALA A 593 7.69 13.71 -54.70
CA ALA A 593 8.58 14.17 -53.64
C ALA A 593 7.82 15.01 -52.61
N MET A 594 6.97 15.93 -53.06
CA MET A 594 6.10 16.73 -52.17
C MET A 594 5.04 15.90 -51.45
N GLU A 595 4.50 14.85 -52.07
CA GLU A 595 3.60 13.88 -51.41
C GLU A 595 4.31 13.20 -50.22
N VAL A 596 5.56 12.75 -50.39
CA VAL A 596 6.37 12.17 -49.31
C VAL A 596 6.76 13.19 -48.24
N GLU A 597 7.17 14.41 -48.62
CA GLU A 597 7.47 15.48 -47.65
C GLU A 597 6.25 15.84 -46.78
N ILE A 598 5.03 15.76 -47.34
CA ILE A 598 3.79 15.96 -46.59
C ILE A 598 3.50 14.78 -45.66
N GLU A 599 3.80 13.54 -46.05
CA GLU A 599 3.66 12.36 -45.19
C GLU A 599 4.66 12.40 -44.01
N ASP A 600 5.93 12.74 -44.26
CA ASP A 600 6.96 12.94 -43.22
C ASP A 600 6.60 14.07 -42.24
N LEU A 601 5.98 15.16 -42.72
CA LEU A 601 5.52 16.26 -41.87
C LEU A 601 4.31 15.88 -41.03
N HIS A 602 3.37 15.06 -41.55
CA HIS A 602 2.27 14.54 -40.74
C HIS A 602 2.77 13.61 -39.63
N LEU A 603 3.73 12.73 -39.90
CA LEU A 603 4.34 11.87 -38.89
C LEU A 603 5.01 12.68 -37.76
N GLN A 604 5.76 13.73 -38.13
CA GLN A 604 6.35 14.66 -37.15
C GLN A 604 5.30 15.39 -36.30
N ILE A 605 4.18 15.82 -36.91
CA ILE A 605 3.07 16.45 -36.17
C ILE A 605 2.42 15.47 -35.19
N ASP A 606 2.20 14.22 -35.61
CA ASP A 606 1.64 13.16 -34.75
C ASP A 606 2.56 12.82 -33.58
N ASP A 607 3.87 12.76 -33.78
CA ASP A 607 4.84 12.49 -32.70
C ASP A 607 4.99 13.69 -31.75
N ILE A 608 4.93 14.93 -32.26
CA ILE A 608 4.85 16.13 -31.42
C ILE A 608 3.53 16.14 -30.62
N ALA A 609 2.41 15.68 -31.19
CA ALA A 609 1.14 15.58 -30.49
C ALA A 609 1.18 14.53 -29.36
N LYS A 610 1.77 13.35 -29.60
CA LYS A 610 2.00 12.31 -28.58
C LYS A 610 2.94 12.80 -27.47
N ALA A 611 4.01 13.50 -27.81
CA ALA A 611 4.92 14.09 -26.85
C ALA A 611 4.23 15.17 -25.99
N LYS A 612 3.38 16.01 -26.61
CA LYS A 612 2.57 17.01 -25.91
C LYS A 612 1.63 16.34 -24.90
N THR A 613 0.87 15.31 -25.28
CA THR A 613 -0.07 14.66 -24.35
C THR A 613 0.67 13.96 -23.20
N ALA A 614 1.83 13.36 -23.44
CA ALA A 614 2.66 12.79 -22.39
C ALA A 614 3.18 13.86 -21.39
N LEU A 615 3.55 15.05 -21.86
CA LEU A 615 3.95 16.17 -21.01
C LEU A 615 2.76 16.77 -20.23
N GLU A 616 1.59 16.87 -20.85
CA GLU A 616 0.35 17.32 -20.18
C GLU A 616 -0.08 16.32 -19.10
N GLU A 617 0.05 15.01 -19.34
CA GLU A 617 -0.13 13.98 -18.32
C GLU A 617 0.87 14.11 -17.17
N GLN A 618 2.17 14.24 -17.45
CA GLN A 618 3.21 14.41 -16.43
C GLN A 618 2.96 15.65 -15.57
N LEU A 619 2.62 16.79 -16.20
CA LEU A 619 2.26 18.01 -15.49
C LEU A 619 1.02 17.79 -14.60
N SER A 620 0.02 17.03 -15.05
CA SER A 620 -1.14 16.68 -14.22
C SER A 620 -0.79 15.79 -13.02
N ARG A 621 0.26 14.95 -13.11
CA ARG A 621 0.72 14.09 -12.00
C ARG A 621 1.49 14.93 -10.98
N LEU A 622 2.47 15.71 -11.44
CA LEU A 622 3.22 16.66 -10.59
C LEU A 622 2.30 17.67 -9.87
N GLN A 623 1.22 18.11 -10.52
CA GLN A 623 0.23 18.99 -9.89
C GLN A 623 -0.60 18.29 -8.80
N ARG A 624 -0.85 16.97 -8.90
CA ARG A 624 -1.47 16.18 -7.81
C ARG A 624 -0.49 15.95 -6.68
N GLU A 625 0.72 15.48 -6.99
CA GLU A 625 1.80 15.25 -6.02
C GLU A 625 2.11 16.51 -5.20
N LYS A 626 2.15 17.69 -5.86
CA LYS A 626 2.26 18.99 -5.19
C LYS A 626 1.13 19.23 -4.19
N ASN A 627 -0.12 19.00 -4.59
CA ASN A 627 -1.27 19.21 -3.72
C ASN A 627 -1.30 18.21 -2.55
N GLU A 628 -0.89 16.96 -2.77
CA GLU A 628 -0.77 15.93 -1.73
C GLU A 628 0.32 16.28 -0.70
N ILE A 629 1.46 16.80 -1.16
CA ILE A 629 2.53 17.31 -0.28
C ILE A 629 2.05 18.55 0.49
N GLN A 630 1.28 19.45 -0.15
CA GLN A 630 0.74 20.62 0.52
C GLN A 630 -0.29 20.23 1.60
N ASN A 631 -1.21 19.31 1.30
CA ASN A 631 -2.18 18.80 2.28
C ASN A 631 -1.47 18.17 3.49
N ARG A 632 -0.43 17.37 3.28
CA ARG A 632 0.38 16.82 4.39
C ARG A 632 1.05 17.89 5.24
N LEU A 633 1.57 18.95 4.62
CA LEU A 633 2.16 20.08 5.36
C LEU A 633 1.11 20.83 6.19
N GLU A 634 -0.13 20.91 5.71
CA GLU A 634 -1.26 21.46 6.44
C GLU A 634 -1.69 20.53 7.61
N GLU A 635 -1.75 19.20 7.38
CA GLU A 635 -1.99 18.18 8.42
C GLU A 635 -0.91 18.19 9.52
N ASP A 636 0.38 18.12 9.18
CA ASP A 636 1.52 18.21 10.10
C ASP A 636 1.46 19.50 10.95
N GLN A 637 1.04 20.60 10.33
CA GLN A 637 0.90 21.89 11.00
C GLN A 637 -0.30 21.94 11.95
N GLU A 638 -1.42 21.28 11.64
CA GLU A 638 -2.54 21.11 12.57
C GLU A 638 -2.16 20.21 13.75
N ASP A 639 -1.46 19.10 13.50
CA ASP A 639 -1.04 18.15 14.55
C ASP A 639 -0.03 18.78 15.52
N MET A 640 0.88 19.63 15.03
CA MET A 640 1.78 20.43 15.88
C MET A 640 1.02 21.49 16.70
N ASN A 641 -0.06 22.08 16.17
CA ASN A 641 -0.93 22.99 16.92
C ASN A 641 -1.73 22.24 18.01
N GLU A 642 -2.25 21.06 17.70
CA GLU A 642 -2.87 20.12 18.65
C GLU A 642 -1.88 19.72 19.76
N LEU A 643 -0.64 19.38 19.42
CA LEU A 643 0.41 19.01 20.38
C LEU A 643 0.77 20.17 21.31
N MET A 644 0.94 21.38 20.77
CA MET A 644 1.18 22.59 21.58
C MET A 644 0.02 22.92 22.51
N LYS A 645 -1.22 22.71 22.08
CA LYS A 645 -2.45 22.85 22.90
C LYS A 645 -2.52 21.80 24.01
N LYS A 646 -2.19 20.53 23.71
CA LYS A 646 -2.06 19.42 24.69
C LYS A 646 -0.96 19.70 25.72
N HIS A 647 0.22 20.15 25.28
CA HIS A 647 1.33 20.53 26.17
C HIS A 647 0.95 21.71 27.09
N LYS A 648 0.34 22.76 26.54
CA LYS A 648 -0.12 23.93 27.33
C LYS A 648 -1.19 23.55 28.36
N ALA A 649 -2.07 22.59 28.04
CA ALA A 649 -3.03 22.04 29.00
C ALA A 649 -2.35 21.20 30.11
N ALA A 650 -1.34 20.39 29.77
CA ALA A 650 -0.58 19.61 30.75
C ALA A 650 0.22 20.50 31.72
N VAL A 651 0.89 21.54 31.22
CA VAL A 651 1.58 22.55 32.06
C VAL A 651 0.61 23.30 32.97
N ALA A 652 -0.59 23.62 32.47
CA ALA A 652 -1.65 24.23 33.27
C ALA A 652 -2.23 23.27 34.33
N GLN A 653 -2.20 21.95 34.10
CA GLN A 653 -2.63 20.96 35.09
C GLN A 653 -1.56 20.77 36.18
N ALA A 654 -0.29 20.56 35.79
CA ALA A 654 0.81 20.41 36.74
C ALA A 654 0.94 21.62 37.69
N SER A 655 0.66 22.84 37.20
CA SER A 655 0.59 24.05 38.02
C SER A 655 -0.53 24.04 39.07
N ARG A 656 -1.67 23.36 38.81
CA ARG A 656 -2.75 23.17 39.79
C ARG A 656 -2.39 22.08 40.80
N ASP A 657 -1.83 20.98 40.32
CA ASP A 657 -1.44 19.84 41.17
C ASP A 657 -0.36 20.27 42.18
N LEU A 658 0.59 21.11 41.75
CA LEU A 658 1.60 21.72 42.63
C LEU A 658 0.97 22.64 43.69
N ALA A 659 -0.05 23.43 43.33
CA ALA A 659 -0.78 24.27 44.29
C ALA A 659 -1.54 23.41 45.32
N GLN A 660 -2.23 22.36 44.86
CA GLN A 660 -2.93 21.43 45.75
C GLN A 660 -1.98 20.68 46.69
N MET A 661 -0.77 20.31 46.23
CA MET A 661 0.26 19.74 47.12
C MET A 661 0.68 20.72 48.22
N ASN A 662 0.86 22.01 47.90
CA ASN A 662 1.22 23.01 48.89
C ASN A 662 0.09 23.25 49.91
N ASP A 663 -1.17 23.31 49.45
CA ASP A 663 -2.34 23.46 50.34
C ASP A 663 -2.49 22.24 51.29
N LEU A 664 -2.30 21.03 50.77
CA LEU A 664 -2.33 19.80 51.58
C LEU A 664 -1.16 19.72 52.57
N GLN A 665 0.03 20.21 52.18
CA GLN A 665 1.17 20.27 53.10
C GLN A 665 0.93 21.28 54.24
N ALA A 666 0.33 22.45 53.94
CA ALA A 666 -0.06 23.42 54.97
C ALA A 666 -1.08 22.85 55.97
N GLN A 667 -2.09 22.13 55.48
CA GLN A 667 -3.07 21.43 56.32
C GLN A 667 -2.43 20.35 57.20
N LEU A 668 -1.42 19.63 56.68
CA LEU A 668 -0.67 18.63 57.44
C LEU A 668 0.20 19.27 58.54
N GLU A 669 0.78 20.44 58.29
CA GLU A 669 1.52 21.21 59.30
C GLU A 669 0.60 21.79 60.39
N GLU A 670 -0.63 22.18 60.05
CA GLU A 670 -1.65 22.65 60.99
C GLU A 670 -2.17 21.51 61.88
N ALA A 671 -2.58 20.38 61.30
CA ALA A 671 -3.04 19.21 62.04
C ALA A 671 -1.96 18.63 63.00
N ASN A 672 -0.67 18.76 62.67
CA ASN A 672 0.41 18.36 63.58
C ASN A 672 0.56 19.30 64.78
N LYS A 673 0.25 20.61 64.65
CA LYS A 673 0.22 21.56 65.78
C LYS A 673 -0.96 21.27 66.71
N GLU A 674 -2.16 21.07 66.16
CA GLU A 674 -3.34 20.70 66.96
C GLU A 674 -3.10 19.41 67.76
N LYS A 675 -2.45 18.41 67.14
CA LYS A 675 -2.04 17.18 67.81
C LYS A 675 -1.08 17.43 68.98
N GLN A 676 -0.07 18.29 68.83
CA GLN A 676 0.84 18.63 69.94
C GLN A 676 0.08 19.31 71.09
N GLU A 677 -0.74 20.32 70.79
CA GLU A 677 -1.55 20.99 71.82
C GLU A 677 -2.48 20.02 72.57
N LEU A 678 -3.07 19.04 71.88
CA LEU A 678 -3.93 18.03 72.49
C LEU A 678 -3.15 17.06 73.38
N GLN A 679 -1.91 16.72 73.04
CA GLN A 679 -1.04 15.91 73.90
C GLN A 679 -0.65 16.66 75.19
N GLU A 680 -0.31 17.95 75.10
CA GLU A 680 -0.02 18.80 76.27
C GLU A 680 -1.24 18.94 77.19
N LYS A 681 -2.43 19.19 76.61
CA LYS A 681 -3.70 19.29 77.35
C LYS A 681 -4.07 17.97 78.06
N LEU A 682 -3.81 16.82 77.43
CA LEU A 682 -4.02 15.51 78.04
C LEU A 682 -3.10 15.30 79.27
N GLN A 683 -1.82 15.60 79.11
CA GLN A 683 -0.81 15.41 80.16
C GLN A 683 -1.06 16.33 81.37
N ALA A 684 -1.49 17.57 81.13
CA ALA A 684 -1.92 18.49 82.19
C ALA A 684 -3.13 17.93 82.97
N LEU A 685 -4.17 17.43 82.29
CA LEU A 685 -5.36 16.86 82.92
C LEU A 685 -5.05 15.59 83.74
N GLN A 686 -4.14 14.74 83.28
CA GLN A 686 -3.70 13.57 84.04
C GLN A 686 -3.09 13.96 85.40
N SER A 687 -2.16 14.93 85.41
CA SER A 687 -1.57 15.43 86.66
C SER A 687 -2.59 16.08 87.62
N GLN A 688 -3.69 16.62 87.09
CA GLN A 688 -4.75 17.24 87.87
C GLN A 688 -5.70 16.19 88.51
N VAL A 689 -5.86 15.01 87.89
CA VAL A 689 -6.59 13.89 88.50
C VAL A 689 -5.79 13.26 89.64
N GLU A 690 -4.50 12.96 89.42
CA GLU A 690 -3.60 12.38 90.43
C GLU A 690 -3.50 13.24 91.71
N PHE A 691 -3.63 14.57 91.58
CA PHE A 691 -3.67 15.49 92.72
C PHE A 691 -4.98 15.44 93.52
N LEU A 692 -6.12 15.22 92.85
CA LEU A 692 -7.44 15.24 93.48
C LEU A 692 -7.77 13.94 94.24
N GLU A 693 -7.20 12.80 93.83
CA GLU A 693 -7.40 11.51 94.49
C GLU A 693 -6.77 11.41 95.90
N GLN A 694 -5.91 12.35 96.29
CA GLN A 694 -5.21 12.35 97.58
C GLN A 694 -5.97 13.08 98.72
N SER A 695 -7.15 13.65 98.46
CA SER A 695 -7.77 14.64 99.37
C SER A 695 -9.11 14.23 100.02
N MET A 696 -9.00 13.86 101.31
CA MET A 696 -10.04 13.86 102.35
C MET A 696 -11.16 12.79 102.38
N VAL A 697 -11.02 11.91 103.37
CA VAL A 697 -12.09 11.37 104.24
C VAL A 697 -12.29 12.41 105.38
N ASP A 698 -13.43 12.65 106.02
CA ASP A 698 -14.62 11.82 106.28
C ASP A 698 -15.94 12.61 106.09
N LYS A 699 -17.03 11.90 105.77
CA LYS A 699 -18.38 12.45 105.60
C LYS A 699 -19.47 11.73 106.39
N SER A 700 -19.19 10.64 107.13
CA SER A 700 -20.12 9.68 107.77
C SER A 700 -21.62 10.06 107.90
N LEU A 701 -22.02 11.10 108.64
CA LEU A 701 -23.44 11.48 108.78
C LEU A 701 -24.02 12.07 107.50
N VAL A 702 -23.29 12.97 106.84
CA VAL A 702 -23.58 13.43 105.47
C VAL A 702 -23.64 12.20 104.56
N SER A 703 -22.69 11.27 104.72
CA SER A 703 -22.58 10.03 103.95
C SER A 703 -23.72 9.03 104.14
N ARG A 704 -24.71 9.28 105.01
CA ARG A 704 -25.98 8.52 105.03
C ARG A 704 -27.11 9.19 104.25
N GLN A 705 -27.18 10.52 104.25
CA GLN A 705 -28.07 11.23 103.34
C GLN A 705 -27.51 11.25 101.92
N GLU A 706 -26.19 11.42 101.75
CA GLU A 706 -25.43 11.10 100.55
C GLU A 706 -25.27 9.59 100.31
N ALA A 707 -25.59 8.66 101.22
CA ALA A 707 -25.78 7.28 100.77
C ALA A 707 -27.06 7.18 99.95
N LYS A 708 -28.12 7.89 100.35
CA LYS A 708 -29.40 7.91 99.61
C LYS A 708 -29.36 8.83 98.38
N ILE A 709 -28.70 9.98 98.53
CA ILE A 709 -28.48 10.95 97.46
C ILE A 709 -27.42 10.40 96.50
N ARG A 710 -26.29 9.79 96.92
CA ARG A 710 -25.44 9.01 95.98
C ARG A 710 -26.09 7.72 95.50
N GLU A 711 -27.05 7.06 96.18
CA GLU A 711 -27.76 5.92 95.57
C GLU A 711 -28.64 6.41 94.41
N LEU A 712 -29.28 7.58 94.56
CA LEU A 712 -30.11 8.19 93.52
C LEU A 712 -29.30 8.96 92.47
N GLU A 713 -28.17 9.57 92.84
CA GLU A 713 -27.23 10.25 91.96
C GLU A 713 -26.35 9.23 91.25
N THR A 714 -25.81 8.18 91.87
CA THR A 714 -25.15 7.10 91.13
C THR A 714 -26.15 6.26 90.34
N ARG A 715 -27.44 6.18 90.69
CA ARG A 715 -28.45 5.69 89.73
C ARG A 715 -28.70 6.69 88.61
N LEU A 716 -28.83 7.99 88.88
CA LEU A 716 -29.07 9.01 87.85
C LEU A 716 -27.82 9.24 86.97
N GLU A 717 -26.62 8.98 87.47
CA GLU A 717 -25.33 9.05 86.80
C GLU A 717 -24.97 7.72 86.17
N PHE A 718 -25.40 6.57 86.71
CA PHE A 718 -25.40 5.32 85.97
C PHE A 718 -26.36 5.43 84.79
N GLU A 719 -27.60 5.89 84.99
CA GLU A 719 -28.55 6.16 83.90
C GLU A 719 -28.04 7.28 82.96
N ARG A 720 -27.40 8.36 83.44
CA ARG A 720 -26.81 9.40 82.55
C ARG A 720 -25.52 8.96 81.87
N THR A 721 -24.72 8.05 82.45
CA THR A 721 -23.52 7.49 81.80
C THR A 721 -23.84 6.27 80.95
N GLN A 722 -24.96 5.59 81.21
CA GLN A 722 -25.59 4.58 80.36
C GLN A 722 -26.29 5.24 79.19
N VAL A 723 -27.03 6.33 79.39
CA VAL A 723 -27.56 7.20 78.33
C VAL A 723 -26.40 7.82 77.56
N LYS A 724 -25.41 8.47 78.18
CA LYS A 724 -24.23 8.96 77.43
C LYS A 724 -23.42 7.84 76.76
N ARG A 725 -23.37 6.63 77.32
CA ARG A 725 -22.80 5.46 76.62
C ARG A 725 -23.65 5.11 75.42
N LEU A 726 -24.96 4.97 75.56
CA LEU A 726 -25.91 4.66 74.49
C LEU A 726 -26.00 5.76 73.44
N GLU A 727 -25.82 7.03 73.80
CA GLU A 727 -25.69 8.18 72.90
C GLU A 727 -24.33 8.14 72.19
N SER A 728 -23.22 7.91 72.89
CA SER A 728 -21.90 7.75 72.25
C SER A 728 -21.80 6.50 71.38
N LEU A 729 -22.55 5.44 71.72
CA LEU A 729 -22.60 4.17 71.02
C LEU A 729 -23.61 4.27 69.86
N ALA A 730 -24.71 5.00 69.99
CA ALA A 730 -25.60 5.38 68.89
C ALA A 730 -24.90 6.33 67.92
N SER A 731 -24.14 7.32 68.39
CA SER A 731 -23.33 8.20 67.54
C SER A 731 -22.21 7.43 66.86
N ARG A 732 -21.49 6.54 67.55
CA ARG A 732 -20.52 5.61 66.91
C ARG A 732 -21.19 4.65 65.94
N LEU A 733 -22.39 4.14 66.23
CA LEU A 733 -23.16 3.34 65.28
C LEU A 733 -23.64 4.19 64.09
N LYS A 734 -23.88 5.49 64.29
CA LYS A 734 -24.27 6.41 63.22
C LYS A 734 -23.08 6.78 62.34
N GLU A 735 -21.94 7.13 62.93
CA GLU A 735 -20.65 7.29 62.25
C GLU A 735 -20.23 6.00 61.54
N ASN A 736 -20.44 4.82 62.14
CA ASN A 736 -20.17 3.54 61.49
C ASN A 736 -21.19 3.23 60.38
N MET A 737 -22.46 3.62 60.51
CA MET A 737 -23.45 3.50 59.44
C MET A 737 -23.17 4.48 58.29
N GLU A 738 -22.70 5.69 58.59
CA GLU A 738 -22.26 6.69 57.63
C GLU A 738 -20.98 6.18 56.93
N LYS A 739 -19.96 5.69 57.65
CA LYS A 739 -18.78 5.02 57.08
C LYS A 739 -19.12 3.77 56.27
N LEU A 740 -20.02 2.90 56.73
CA LEU A 740 -20.48 1.74 55.94
C LEU A 740 -21.30 2.16 54.71
N THR A 741 -21.93 3.33 54.73
CA THR A 741 -22.60 3.93 53.57
C THR A 741 -21.58 4.52 52.60
N GLU A 742 -20.55 5.20 53.08
CA GLU A 742 -19.43 5.71 52.28
C GLU A 742 -18.60 4.55 51.70
N GLU A 743 -18.31 3.51 52.46
CA GLU A 743 -17.66 2.28 52.00
C GLU A 743 -18.54 1.57 50.96
N ARG A 744 -19.86 1.47 51.18
CA ARG A 744 -20.80 0.95 50.16
C ARG A 744 -20.72 1.77 48.87
N ASP A 745 -20.73 3.09 48.95
CA ASP A 745 -20.74 3.96 47.78
C ASP A 745 -19.37 4.02 47.09
N GLN A 746 -18.28 3.89 47.84
CA GLN A 746 -16.93 3.65 47.32
C GLN A 746 -16.83 2.28 46.64
N ARG A 747 -17.43 1.21 47.21
CA ARG A 747 -17.52 -0.13 46.60
C ARG A 747 -18.34 -0.09 45.31
N ILE A 748 -19.48 0.60 45.28
CA ILE A 748 -20.30 0.81 44.06
C ILE A 748 -19.51 1.63 43.02
N ALA A 749 -18.79 2.67 43.44
CA ALA A 749 -17.94 3.45 42.54
C ALA A 749 -16.73 2.65 42.02
N ALA A 750 -16.16 1.74 42.82
CA ALA A 750 -15.11 0.81 42.40
C ALA A 750 -15.67 -0.24 41.44
N GLU A 751 -16.81 -0.85 41.75
CA GLU A 751 -17.51 -1.81 40.88
C GLU A 751 -17.88 -1.17 39.53
N ASN A 752 -18.28 0.10 39.51
CA ASN A 752 -18.55 0.82 38.27
C ASN A 752 -17.27 1.15 37.48
N ARG A 753 -16.14 1.47 38.14
CA ARG A 753 -14.83 1.59 37.47
C ARG A 753 -14.39 0.25 36.88
N GLU A 754 -14.51 -0.84 37.64
CA GLU A 754 -14.25 -2.22 37.18
C GLU A 754 -15.12 -2.61 36.00
N LYS A 755 -16.42 -2.28 36.00
CA LYS A 755 -17.31 -2.48 34.85
C LYS A 755 -16.86 -1.68 33.63
N GLU A 756 -16.44 -0.43 33.79
CA GLU A 756 -15.98 0.40 32.67
C GLU A 756 -14.61 -0.05 32.14
N GLN A 757 -13.73 -0.55 33.01
CA GLN A 757 -12.46 -1.17 32.66
C GLN A 757 -12.66 -2.51 31.95
N ASN A 758 -13.58 -3.35 32.43
CA ASN A 758 -14.01 -4.57 31.73
C ASN A 758 -14.63 -4.26 30.36
N LYS A 759 -15.44 -3.21 30.21
CA LYS A 759 -15.94 -2.76 28.89
C LYS A 759 -14.82 -2.24 27.97
N ARG A 760 -13.71 -1.72 28.50
CA ARG A 760 -12.52 -1.35 27.69
C ARG A 760 -11.76 -2.60 27.25
N LEU A 761 -11.48 -3.51 28.18
CA LEU A 761 -10.84 -4.80 27.88
C LEU A 761 -11.68 -5.64 26.89
N GLN A 762 -13.01 -5.65 27.00
CA GLN A 762 -13.90 -6.32 26.04
C GLN A 762 -14.03 -5.63 24.67
N ARG A 763 -13.59 -4.37 24.53
CA ARG A 763 -13.35 -3.76 23.21
C ARG A 763 -12.01 -4.26 22.68
N GLN A 764 -10.92 -4.05 23.42
CA GLN A 764 -9.58 -4.49 23.02
C GLN A 764 -9.48 -5.99 22.68
N LEU A 765 -10.21 -6.86 23.38
CA LEU A 765 -10.28 -8.32 23.14
C LEU A 765 -11.24 -8.71 21.99
N ARG A 766 -11.92 -7.74 21.40
CA ARG A 766 -12.66 -7.86 20.13
C ARG A 766 -11.82 -7.28 18.99
N ASP A 767 -11.29 -6.07 19.17
CA ASP A 767 -10.40 -5.40 18.23
C ASP A 767 -9.21 -6.33 17.87
N THR A 768 -8.52 -6.90 18.86
CA THR A 768 -7.44 -7.89 18.63
C THR A 768 -7.91 -9.24 18.07
N LYS A 769 -9.21 -9.57 18.15
CA LYS A 769 -9.77 -10.75 17.47
C LYS A 769 -10.12 -10.47 16.01
N GLU A 770 -10.51 -9.24 15.71
CA GLU A 770 -10.78 -8.79 14.35
C GLU A 770 -9.45 -8.65 13.59
N GLU A 771 -8.40 -8.09 14.21
CA GLU A 771 -7.00 -8.13 13.73
C GLU A 771 -6.50 -9.56 13.47
N MET A 772 -6.63 -10.48 14.44
CA MET A 772 -6.24 -11.89 14.26
C MET A 772 -7.07 -12.59 13.17
N GLY A 773 -8.34 -12.19 12.99
CA GLY A 773 -9.20 -12.67 11.90
C GLY A 773 -8.75 -12.15 10.53
N GLU A 774 -8.28 -10.91 10.43
CA GLU A 774 -7.64 -10.38 9.22
C GLU A 774 -6.31 -11.06 8.91
N LEU A 775 -5.46 -11.28 9.92
CA LEU A 775 -4.19 -11.99 9.75
C LEU A 775 -4.44 -13.41 9.24
N ALA A 776 -5.43 -14.13 9.78
CA ALA A 776 -5.83 -15.45 9.28
C ALA A 776 -6.40 -15.42 7.85
N ARG A 777 -7.11 -14.35 7.44
CA ARG A 777 -7.52 -14.15 6.03
C ARG A 777 -6.30 -13.92 5.12
N LYS A 778 -5.39 -13.03 5.53
CA LYS A 778 -4.15 -12.71 4.81
C LYS A 778 -3.24 -13.95 4.67
N GLU A 779 -3.16 -14.80 5.70
CA GLU A 779 -2.48 -16.10 5.68
C GLU A 779 -3.16 -17.09 4.71
N ALA A 780 -4.49 -17.18 4.71
CA ALA A 780 -5.23 -18.03 3.78
C ALA A 780 -5.11 -17.55 2.32
N GLU A 781 -5.09 -16.24 2.07
CA GLU A 781 -4.85 -15.65 0.74
C GLU A 781 -3.40 -15.85 0.27
N ALA A 782 -2.42 -15.69 1.16
CA ALA A 782 -1.02 -16.02 0.87
C ALA A 782 -0.84 -17.51 0.57
N SER A 783 -1.55 -18.39 1.29
CA SER A 783 -1.54 -19.84 1.07
C SER A 783 -2.17 -20.22 -0.29
N ARG A 784 -3.24 -19.53 -0.71
CA ARG A 784 -3.81 -19.69 -2.06
C ARG A 784 -2.84 -19.24 -3.15
N LYS A 785 -2.27 -18.03 -3.02
CA LYS A 785 -1.26 -17.52 -3.96
C LYS A 785 -0.02 -18.39 -4.05
N LYS A 786 0.41 -18.98 -2.92
CA LYS A 786 1.48 -19.99 -2.90
C LYS A 786 1.08 -21.22 -3.72
N HIS A 787 -0.13 -21.75 -3.53
CA HIS A 787 -0.60 -22.92 -4.26
C HIS A 787 -0.79 -22.65 -5.77
N GLU A 788 -1.27 -21.45 -6.14
CA GLU A 788 -1.35 -20.97 -7.52
C GLU A 788 0.06 -20.92 -8.15
N LEU A 789 1.05 -20.35 -7.47
CA LEU A 789 2.45 -20.32 -7.91
C LEU A 789 3.12 -21.71 -7.95
N GLU A 790 2.70 -22.64 -7.09
CA GLU A 790 3.15 -24.05 -7.13
C GLU A 790 2.59 -24.76 -8.38
N MET A 791 1.31 -24.54 -8.73
CA MET A 791 0.72 -25.05 -9.98
C MET A 791 1.34 -24.42 -11.24
N ASP A 792 1.63 -23.11 -11.22
CA ASP A 792 2.33 -22.44 -12.32
C ASP A 792 3.74 -23.04 -12.49
N LEU A 793 4.47 -23.29 -11.39
CA LEU A 793 5.77 -23.98 -11.42
C LEU A 793 5.67 -25.40 -11.99
N GLU A 794 4.73 -26.22 -11.53
CA GLU A 794 4.48 -27.57 -12.09
C GLU A 794 4.21 -27.51 -13.60
N SER A 795 3.45 -26.50 -14.07
CA SER A 795 3.18 -26.31 -15.50
C SER A 795 4.43 -25.92 -16.31
N LEU A 796 5.29 -25.05 -15.74
CA LEU A 796 6.53 -24.61 -16.36
C LEU A 796 7.60 -25.71 -16.35
N GLU A 797 7.65 -26.53 -15.31
CA GLU A 797 8.50 -27.73 -15.26
C GLU A 797 8.05 -28.77 -16.30
N ALA A 798 6.75 -29.02 -16.45
CA ALA A 798 6.23 -29.89 -17.50
C ALA A 798 6.55 -29.36 -18.91
N ALA A 799 6.41 -28.05 -19.14
CA ALA A 799 6.79 -27.42 -20.41
C ALA A 799 8.30 -27.52 -20.68
N ASN A 800 9.15 -27.32 -19.67
CA ASN A 800 10.60 -27.47 -19.76
C ASN A 800 11.01 -28.93 -20.03
N GLN A 801 10.35 -29.92 -19.40
CA GLN A 801 10.53 -31.34 -19.71
C GLN A 801 10.16 -31.67 -21.16
N SER A 802 9.07 -31.10 -21.69
CA SER A 802 8.71 -31.24 -23.12
C SER A 802 9.79 -30.64 -24.03
N LEU A 803 10.22 -29.40 -23.76
CA LEU A 803 11.26 -28.74 -24.55
C LEU A 803 12.61 -29.48 -24.50
N GLN A 804 12.95 -30.12 -23.37
CA GLN A 804 14.11 -31.00 -23.28
C GLN A 804 13.94 -32.30 -24.07
N ALA A 805 12.72 -32.86 -24.17
CA ALA A 805 12.43 -34.01 -25.02
C ALA A 805 12.54 -33.64 -26.51
N ASP A 806 11.97 -32.50 -26.91
CA ASP A 806 12.07 -31.97 -28.27
C ASP A 806 13.52 -31.63 -28.65
N LEU A 807 14.30 -31.06 -27.73
CA LEU A 807 15.73 -30.78 -27.93
C LEU A 807 16.54 -32.08 -28.09
N LYS A 808 16.25 -33.13 -27.29
CA LYS A 808 16.86 -34.47 -27.46
C LYS A 808 16.46 -35.09 -28.81
N LEU A 809 15.21 -34.90 -29.25
CA LEU A 809 14.73 -35.36 -30.56
C LEU A 809 15.42 -34.60 -31.71
N ALA A 810 15.67 -33.31 -31.54
CA ALA A 810 16.40 -32.47 -32.50
C ALA A 810 17.88 -32.89 -32.57
N PHE A 811 18.56 -33.09 -31.44
CA PHE A 811 19.92 -33.66 -31.42
C PHE A 811 19.96 -35.04 -32.06
N LYS A 812 18.97 -35.90 -31.83
CA LYS A 812 18.90 -37.19 -32.51
C LYS A 812 18.77 -37.01 -34.02
N ARG A 813 17.84 -36.17 -34.51
CA ARG A 813 17.71 -35.88 -35.95
C ARG A 813 18.98 -35.30 -36.57
N ILE A 814 19.74 -34.49 -35.83
CA ILE A 814 21.04 -33.97 -36.28
C ILE A 814 22.05 -35.12 -36.39
N GLY A 815 22.13 -36.03 -35.41
CA GLY A 815 22.97 -37.23 -35.49
C GLY A 815 22.55 -38.19 -36.60
N ASP A 816 21.26 -38.45 -36.76
CA ASP A 816 20.68 -39.28 -37.83
C ASP A 816 21.01 -38.67 -39.22
N LEU A 817 21.06 -37.34 -39.36
CA LEU A 817 21.48 -36.64 -40.57
C LEU A 817 23.00 -36.61 -40.77
N GLN A 818 23.79 -36.51 -39.70
CA GLN A 818 25.26 -36.56 -39.78
C GLN A 818 25.72 -37.95 -40.22
N ALA A 819 25.15 -39.02 -39.66
CA ALA A 819 25.40 -40.38 -40.10
C ALA A 819 25.03 -40.59 -41.58
N ALA A 820 23.90 -40.03 -42.04
CA ALA A 820 23.52 -40.10 -43.46
C ALA A 820 24.47 -39.31 -44.38
N ILE A 821 25.13 -38.27 -43.89
CA ILE A 821 26.15 -37.51 -44.63
C ILE A 821 27.50 -38.25 -44.63
N GLU A 822 27.85 -38.91 -43.52
CA GLU A 822 29.04 -39.78 -43.46
C GLU A 822 28.87 -41.01 -44.37
N ASP A 823 27.70 -41.66 -44.39
CA ASP A 823 27.35 -42.75 -45.33
C ASP A 823 27.40 -42.29 -46.81
N GLU A 824 27.03 -41.04 -47.14
CA GLU A 824 27.22 -40.49 -48.49
C GLU A 824 28.70 -40.17 -48.79
N MET A 825 29.50 -39.77 -47.78
CA MET A 825 30.91 -39.40 -47.93
C MET A 825 31.90 -40.57 -47.94
N GLU A 826 31.56 -41.74 -47.41
CA GLU A 826 32.36 -42.98 -47.58
C GLU A 826 32.26 -43.58 -49.00
N SER A 827 31.57 -42.92 -49.94
CA SER A 827 31.32 -43.42 -51.30
C SER A 827 32.22 -42.87 -52.42
N ASP A 828 33.23 -42.05 -52.11
CA ASP A 828 34.21 -41.53 -53.09
C ASP A 828 35.66 -41.74 -52.57
N GLU A 829 36.39 -42.68 -53.19
CA GLU A 829 37.72 -43.14 -52.74
C GLU A 829 38.83 -42.11 -53.01
N ASN A 830 39.82 -41.99 -52.10
CA ASN A 830 41.26 -42.06 -52.47
C ASN A 830 42.20 -42.16 -51.23
N GLU A 831 43.44 -42.60 -51.49
CA GLU A 831 44.51 -42.91 -50.53
C GLU A 831 45.21 -41.60 -50.00
N ASP A 832 46.20 -41.57 -49.09
CA ASP A 832 47.26 -42.57 -48.84
C ASP A 832 48.14 -42.32 -47.57
N LEU A 833 48.88 -43.35 -47.16
CA LEU A 833 50.20 -43.41 -46.49
C LEU A 833 50.49 -42.85 -45.05
N ILE A 834 51.18 -43.73 -44.28
CA ILE A 834 52.23 -43.49 -43.23
C ILE A 834 51.82 -43.17 -41.77
N ASN A 835 52.51 -43.63 -40.72
CA ASN A 835 53.21 -44.90 -40.36
C ASN A 835 53.71 -44.79 -38.89
N SER A 836 54.01 -45.91 -38.20
CA SER A 836 54.81 -46.02 -36.95
C SER A 836 54.28 -45.31 -35.68
N GLU A 837 54.69 -45.61 -34.43
CA GLU A 837 55.21 -46.81 -33.72
C GLU A 837 55.33 -46.45 -32.22
N GLY A 838 54.99 -47.35 -31.29
CA GLY A 838 55.40 -47.29 -29.87
C GLY A 838 54.73 -46.22 -28.96
N ASP A 839 54.83 -46.32 -27.63
CA ASP A 839 55.35 -47.42 -26.81
C ASP A 839 54.75 -47.39 -25.37
N SER A 840 55.05 -48.44 -24.59
CA SER A 840 55.08 -48.61 -23.10
C SER A 840 54.91 -47.36 -22.20
N ASP A 841 54.40 -47.41 -20.95
CA ASP A 841 53.87 -48.51 -20.12
C ASP A 841 53.24 -47.95 -18.81
N VAL A 842 52.65 -48.83 -17.98
CA VAL A 842 52.32 -48.73 -16.52
C VAL A 842 51.70 -47.43 -15.94
N ASP A 843 50.51 -47.43 -15.35
CA ASP A 843 49.98 -48.19 -14.18
C ASP A 843 50.48 -47.71 -12.80
N SER A 844 49.60 -47.04 -12.05
CA SER A 844 49.47 -47.13 -10.59
C SER A 844 48.24 -46.36 -10.07
N GLU A 845 47.62 -46.92 -9.02
CA GLU A 845 46.45 -46.39 -8.31
C GLU A 845 46.76 -45.11 -7.51
N LEU A 846 45.76 -44.22 -7.35
CA LEU A 846 45.23 -43.90 -6.01
C LEU A 846 43.93 -43.08 -6.07
N GLU A 847 43.11 -43.26 -5.03
CA GLU A 847 41.86 -42.53 -4.78
C GLU A 847 42.10 -41.12 -4.17
N ASP A 848 40.97 -40.44 -3.94
CA ASP A 848 40.73 -39.37 -2.97
C ASP A 848 40.88 -37.90 -3.44
N ARG A 849 40.15 -37.04 -2.72
CA ARG A 849 40.24 -35.57 -2.66
C ARG A 849 39.58 -34.77 -3.78
N VAL A 850 38.24 -34.77 -3.71
CA VAL A 850 37.46 -33.56 -3.98
C VAL A 850 37.96 -32.42 -3.05
N ASP A 851 38.63 -31.41 -3.60
CA ASP A 851 38.22 -30.00 -3.45
C ASP A 851 39.05 -29.01 -4.30
N GLY A 852 38.44 -27.90 -4.71
CA GLY A 852 39.06 -26.86 -5.57
C GLY A 852 39.05 -27.17 -7.07
N VAL A 853 39.13 -26.19 -7.98
CA VAL A 853 39.47 -24.76 -7.81
C VAL A 853 38.49 -23.86 -8.56
N LYS A 854 37.89 -22.87 -7.85
CA LYS A 854 37.30 -21.67 -8.46
C LYS A 854 38.36 -20.56 -8.56
N SER A 855 39.10 -20.48 -9.66
CA SER A 855 39.89 -19.31 -10.07
C SER A 855 40.42 -19.52 -11.50
N TRP A 856 40.83 -18.44 -12.17
CA TRP A 856 41.22 -18.38 -13.60
C TRP A 856 40.06 -18.77 -14.53
N LEU A 857 39.41 -17.85 -15.24
CA LEU A 857 40.00 -16.85 -16.14
C LEU A 857 39.30 -15.48 -16.06
N SER A 858 40.07 -14.41 -16.28
CA SER A 858 39.54 -13.06 -16.46
C SER A 858 40.46 -12.23 -17.36
N LYS A 859 39.99 -11.89 -18.58
CA LYS A 859 40.40 -10.73 -19.40
C LYS A 859 39.69 -10.64 -20.76
N ASN A 860 39.44 -9.38 -21.17
CA ASN A 860 38.97 -8.83 -22.45
C ASN A 860 37.46 -8.51 -22.49
N LYS A 861 36.98 -7.25 -22.57
CA LYS A 861 37.24 -6.07 -23.46
C LYS A 861 36.43 -6.00 -24.78
N GLY A 862 35.10 -6.02 -24.68
CA GLY A 862 34.16 -5.32 -25.60
C GLY A 862 34.14 -5.75 -27.08
N PRO A 863 33.45 -4.98 -27.97
CA PRO A 863 32.63 -3.78 -27.77
C PRO A 863 31.15 -3.93 -28.26
N SER A 864 30.42 -2.81 -28.40
CA SER A 864 28.96 -2.73 -28.57
C SER A 864 28.43 -2.71 -30.02
N LYS A 865 27.23 -3.29 -30.25
CA LYS A 865 26.09 -2.86 -31.12
C LYS A 865 25.03 -4.01 -31.15
N ALA A 866 23.71 -3.86 -31.05
CA ALA A 866 22.71 -2.81 -31.36
C ALA A 866 22.06 -2.89 -32.76
N ALA A 867 20.84 -3.46 -32.78
CA ALA A 867 19.72 -3.33 -33.74
C ALA A 867 18.48 -3.86 -32.97
N SER A 868 17.39 -3.09 -32.79
CA SER A 868 16.30 -2.80 -33.76
C SER A 868 15.51 -4.07 -34.11
N GLU A 869 14.28 -4.22 -33.58
CA GLU A 869 12.99 -3.87 -34.24
C GLU A 869 12.54 -4.98 -35.22
N ASP A 870 11.27 -5.37 -35.35
CA ASP A 870 10.04 -4.58 -35.41
C ASP A 870 8.78 -5.41 -35.04
N GLY A 871 7.73 -4.74 -34.56
CA GLY A 871 6.32 -5.07 -34.85
C GLY A 871 5.64 -6.28 -34.16
N SER A 872 4.31 -6.42 -34.20
CA SER A 872 3.30 -5.39 -34.51
C SER A 872 1.89 -5.78 -34.01
N LEU A 873 1.28 -4.89 -33.21
CA LEU A 873 -0.17 -4.60 -33.11
C LEU A 873 -1.25 -5.69 -32.81
N LYS A 874 -2.04 -5.39 -31.76
CA LYS A 874 -3.53 -5.33 -31.72
C LYS A 874 -4.40 -6.63 -31.70
N SER A 875 -4.80 -6.97 -30.46
CA SER A 875 -6.19 -6.94 -29.93
C SER A 875 -7.27 -7.98 -30.33
N SER A 876 -8.25 -8.10 -29.40
CA SER A 876 -9.64 -8.61 -29.53
C SER A 876 -9.89 -10.11 -29.76
N SER A 877 -10.25 -10.80 -28.65
CA SER A 877 -11.55 -11.48 -28.38
C SER A 877 -12.55 -11.65 -29.54
N PRO A 878 -13.34 -12.76 -29.62
CA PRO A 878 -14.06 -13.29 -28.44
C PRO A 878 -14.28 -14.83 -28.30
N THR A 879 -14.56 -15.20 -27.05
CA THR A 879 -15.49 -16.23 -26.53
C THR A 879 -16.16 -17.22 -27.50
N SER A 880 -15.99 -18.55 -27.32
CA SER A 880 -17.02 -19.43 -26.69
C SER A 880 -16.93 -20.95 -26.99
N TYR A 881 -17.33 -21.74 -25.98
CA TYR A 881 -18.14 -22.98 -26.04
C TYR A 881 -17.60 -24.39 -26.42
N TRP A 882 -17.47 -25.22 -25.36
CA TRP A 882 -18.09 -26.56 -25.15
C TRP A 882 -17.39 -27.91 -25.51
N LYS A 883 -17.34 -28.76 -24.47
CA LYS A 883 -17.50 -30.24 -24.38
C LYS A 883 -16.91 -31.20 -25.43
N SER A 884 -16.16 -32.18 -24.93
CA SER A 884 -16.43 -33.63 -25.08
C SER A 884 -15.89 -34.35 -23.82
N LEU A 885 -16.54 -35.35 -23.22
CA LEU A 885 -16.89 -36.71 -23.68
C LEU A 885 -15.68 -37.62 -23.90
N ALA A 886 -15.62 -38.72 -23.14
CA ALA A 886 -14.61 -39.78 -23.20
C ALA A 886 -15.28 -41.15 -23.47
N PRO A 887 -14.57 -42.12 -24.09
CA PRO A 887 -15.14 -43.39 -24.53
C PRO A 887 -15.08 -44.52 -23.48
N ASP A 888 -15.61 -45.68 -23.86
CA ASP A 888 -15.77 -46.91 -23.08
C ASP A 888 -15.28 -48.15 -23.88
N ARG A 889 -15.20 -49.32 -23.22
CA ARG A 889 -14.76 -50.70 -23.62
C ARG A 889 -13.37 -51.11 -23.10
N SER A 890 -13.17 -52.16 -22.28
CA SER A 890 -13.65 -53.58 -22.25
C SER A 890 -12.70 -54.53 -23.01
N ASP A 891 -12.52 -55.83 -22.67
CA ASP A 891 -13.29 -56.82 -21.90
C ASP A 891 -12.39 -57.85 -21.13
N GLU A 892 -12.99 -58.60 -20.19
CA GLU A 892 -12.66 -59.98 -19.69
C GLU A 892 -11.22 -60.29 -19.15
N GLU A 893 -10.94 -61.31 -18.29
CA GLU A 893 -11.65 -62.56 -17.95
C GLU A 893 -11.27 -63.10 -16.53
N HIS A 894 -11.94 -64.18 -16.09
CA HIS A 894 -11.55 -65.22 -15.11
C HIS A 894 -11.66 -65.04 -13.57
N ASP A 895 -12.55 -65.84 -12.98
CA ASP A 895 -12.67 -66.29 -11.57
C ASP A 895 -12.24 -67.79 -11.48
N PRO A 896 -11.98 -68.44 -10.31
CA PRO A 896 -13.09 -69.12 -9.58
C PRO A 896 -12.94 -69.45 -8.04
N VAL A 897 -14.04 -69.29 -7.26
CA VAL A 897 -14.79 -70.35 -6.46
C VAL A 897 -14.03 -71.29 -5.48
N ASP A 898 -14.46 -71.69 -4.24
CA ASP A 898 -15.66 -71.57 -3.37
C ASP A 898 -15.27 -71.68 -1.86
N SER A 899 -16.18 -71.37 -0.92
CA SER A 899 -16.73 -72.37 0.06
C SER A 899 -17.62 -71.78 1.17
N THR A 900 -18.94 -71.83 0.95
CA THR A 900 -20.08 -71.96 1.92
C THR A 900 -19.83 -71.74 3.44
N SER A 901 -20.67 -70.98 4.18
CA SER A 901 -22.02 -71.45 4.58
C SER A 901 -22.97 -70.41 5.23
N ARG A 902 -24.19 -70.29 4.66
CA ARG A 902 -25.56 -70.16 5.23
C ARG A 902 -25.81 -69.92 6.76
N PRO A 903 -27.02 -69.45 7.19
CA PRO A 903 -27.94 -68.46 6.57
C PRO A 903 -28.88 -67.62 7.53
N ARG A 904 -29.49 -66.51 7.02
CA ARG A 904 -30.92 -66.06 7.28
C ARG A 904 -31.38 -65.69 8.73
N HIS A 905 -32.49 -64.99 9.02
CA HIS A 905 -33.52 -64.13 8.38
C HIS A 905 -34.37 -63.45 9.51
N SER A 906 -35.35 -62.53 9.36
CA SER A 906 -35.87 -61.63 8.30
C SER A 906 -36.85 -60.61 8.94
N HIS A 907 -37.45 -59.71 8.12
CA HIS A 907 -38.61 -58.81 8.37
C HIS A 907 -38.37 -57.50 9.16
N SER A 908 -39.05 -56.37 8.86
CA SER A 908 -39.80 -55.88 7.65
C SER A 908 -40.17 -54.37 7.89
N SER A 909 -40.86 -53.58 7.06
CA SER A 909 -41.44 -53.69 5.69
C SER A 909 -41.87 -52.30 5.18
N LEU A 910 -41.55 -51.98 3.91
CA LEU A 910 -42.24 -51.02 3.00
C LEU A 910 -42.19 -49.51 3.39
N SER A 911 -42.18 -48.51 2.50
CA SER A 911 -42.55 -48.31 1.06
C SER A 911 -44.02 -47.91 0.78
N ASP A 912 -44.35 -46.90 -0.04
CA ASP A 912 -43.56 -45.76 -0.59
C ASP A 912 -44.36 -44.42 -0.36
N SER A 913 -44.77 -43.49 -1.25
CA SER A 913 -44.69 -43.23 -2.71
C SER A 913 -45.20 -41.79 -3.04
N ASP A 914 -44.58 -41.07 -4.00
CA ASP A 914 -45.19 -40.28 -5.13
C ASP A 914 -46.28 -39.18 -4.90
N THR A 915 -46.48 -38.13 -5.73
CA THR A 915 -45.81 -37.55 -6.94
C THR A 915 -46.26 -36.07 -7.20
N GLU A 916 -45.46 -35.32 -7.98
CA GLU A 916 -45.85 -34.23 -8.93
C GLU A 916 -46.67 -32.98 -8.47
N ALA A 917 -46.99 -32.01 -9.35
CA ALA A 917 -46.09 -31.02 -9.99
C ALA A 917 -46.84 -29.87 -10.73
N LYS A 918 -46.55 -28.58 -10.39
CA LYS A 918 -46.88 -27.35 -11.18
C LYS A 918 -48.42 -27.12 -11.44
N PRO A 919 -48.91 -26.09 -12.20
CA PRO A 919 -48.25 -25.03 -12.99
C PRO A 919 -48.76 -23.56 -12.86
N THR A 920 -48.12 -22.67 -13.65
CA THR A 920 -48.60 -21.43 -14.31
C THR A 920 -48.84 -20.11 -13.55
N GLU A 921 -48.41 -19.03 -14.23
CA GLU A 921 -48.71 -17.61 -13.99
C GLU A 921 -49.98 -17.17 -14.74
N THR A 922 -50.58 -16.00 -14.40
CA THR A 922 -51.09 -15.03 -15.39
C THR A 922 -51.42 -13.66 -14.78
N ASN A 923 -50.94 -12.61 -15.44
CA ASN A 923 -51.33 -11.19 -15.45
C ASN A 923 -52.28 -10.63 -14.35
N ALA A 924 -51.75 -9.67 -13.58
CA ALA A 924 -52.35 -8.34 -13.38
C ALA A 924 -51.23 -7.31 -13.19
#